data_AF-A0A8H5RQG4-F1
#
_entry.id   AF-A0A8H5RQG4-F1
#
_cell.length_a   1.000
_cell.length_b   1.000
_cell.length_c   1.000
_cell.angle_alpha   90.00
_cell.angle_beta   90.00
_cell.angle_gamma   90.00
#
_symmetry.space_group_name_H-M   'P 1'
#
loop_
_entity.id
_entity.type
_entity.pdbx_description
1 polymer ?
#
loop_
_entity_poly.entity_id
_entity_poly.type
_entity_poly.pdbx_seq_one_letter_code
_entity_poly.pdbx_strand_id
1 'polypeptide(L)'
;MTDPSTSLLSTDNEADESITARGEKTRQLSTRACDACRARRRKTQPPAVISPELHVESPTHYEEETLHAQVTTPIVNSHSALTFETSPNAPSPSRPLIHSHVAHFNHPENVELFDHQFQTDDICPRGLFMTIMTDYIDHIYPLVPVVHLPTFRADLATNKDVSDLDTLLLFVSIASLTVGLLPSKFDSYHALAARFGTRTAMISHCSQTCIRLRPADYWDHISHRKWATAYCLSIGAFQVGQINQSRMFEAESMQLARLLGLHIVLEYEGLNPIETQLRKKSFWLQLYTFAHSKIQPGRCNYLTYLDNYTIRDVNFAALEPLNIVDEKITETGIVGQLPSTPSVGLPNNTDSADDAPFHSTTVFIMASRAFLLGMRESMVNDGCNCGFGRSPEERLSKLRDLLDQLRYILDGLPTHMRQWGPGDNYQPFDSNERRQGAFTDANIEHLQNESTRANLHVSHLWLQNFLLDKMDVVLQEMKDREGDESYVATQLKQNWRDREDVARQLLHILHSIPHAYLEPNGLYLIYKVRSIASSLLNCPFEMDRQLSRRVSEYIQEFTKVLSYLDRSEIVNTDGLRSWIDEDFTVADKDVVPRASTILVQLCLSAISSCAFSALQYQQINPIKSVRMKPLHLFMAFIGLSINPVSARCFKTGAKWQDRAAARQHAVDACKGDGVHRGAFEGTFAAGQAVNKCIQHSPTQKIEFMIQNVDVFHASDLDSDYCVYRLQHEIDSCARGGASIVGDWIFRADPMYFLDVKSMATAQEIFRVESASEWAKKMGITTWTKFHSVSQPEQSIFTPLDTWDHSIHQPYYGRIIESSQDYFLAVGWQTEEQWDKFKLSPEHQQLMANLTTNNAQLETETIIFTANMFAIGYTSNVELFTVYWPASITHEAQTAIWKTKQLVHTPEGGLPNPLCYTKKPMFGWIDGQKDWKGESAIASIWCHKWKNRELEQKYKTTEKRLDWGNNGRYYRLAVEAFQDDLKSLGAIGWESVHVAFERVQVVKEDALARNSRLRLQAARGQSAT
;
A
#
# COMPACT_ATOMS: atom_id res chain seq x y z
N MET A 1 -51.62 -50.01 -32.68
CA MET A 1 -51.58 -48.75 -33.47
C MET A 1 -52.64 -47.81 -32.90
N THR A 2 -52.44 -46.50 -33.06
CA THR A 2 -53.45 -45.41 -33.19
C THR A 2 -54.80 -45.52 -32.46
N ASP A 3 -55.14 -44.54 -31.61
CA ASP A 3 -56.48 -43.89 -31.52
C ASP A 3 -56.52 -42.74 -30.43
N PRO A 4 -57.56 -41.86 -30.31
CA PRO A 4 -57.74 -40.70 -31.23
C PRO A 4 -58.37 -39.38 -30.62
N SER A 5 -58.52 -38.32 -31.45
CA SER A 5 -59.68 -37.35 -31.52
C SER A 5 -60.06 -36.41 -30.32
N THR A 6 -60.68 -35.20 -30.43
CA THR A 6 -61.10 -34.26 -31.52
C THR A 6 -61.60 -32.88 -30.98
N SER A 7 -61.47 -31.79 -31.78
CA SER A 7 -62.37 -30.58 -31.91
C SER A 7 -62.62 -29.60 -30.71
N LEU A 8 -62.98 -28.28 -30.83
CA LEU A 8 -63.22 -27.29 -31.93
C LEU A 8 -63.29 -25.81 -31.37
N LEU A 9 -63.21 -24.77 -32.25
CA LEU A 9 -63.65 -23.33 -32.11
C LEU A 9 -62.88 -22.41 -31.09
N SER A 10 -62.29 -21.22 -31.41
CA SER A 10 -62.69 -19.90 -32.03
C SER A 10 -62.92 -18.80 -30.95
N THR A 11 -62.65 -17.49 -31.07
CA THR A 11 -62.47 -16.49 -32.17
C THR A 11 -61.57 -15.29 -31.74
N ASP A 12 -60.91 -14.62 -32.70
CA ASP A 12 -60.73 -13.15 -32.97
C ASP A 12 -60.45 -12.12 -31.82
N ASN A 13 -59.77 -10.97 -31.99
CA ASN A 13 -59.35 -10.19 -33.18
C ASN A 13 -58.17 -9.21 -32.86
N GLU A 14 -57.53 -8.60 -33.88
CA GLU A 14 -56.43 -7.60 -33.76
C GLU A 14 -56.77 -6.20 -34.35
N ALA A 15 -55.80 -5.27 -34.35
CA ALA A 15 -55.68 -4.02 -35.15
C ALA A 15 -56.54 -2.78 -34.74
N ASP A 16 -56.12 -1.51 -34.94
CA ASP A 16 -54.77 -0.88 -35.00
C ASP A 16 -54.90 0.68 -34.88
N GLU A 17 -53.76 1.39 -34.86
CA GLU A 17 -53.48 2.79 -35.28
C GLU A 17 -54.13 4.04 -34.61
N SER A 18 -53.24 5.03 -34.40
CA SER A 18 -53.39 6.48 -34.73
C SER A 18 -53.68 7.58 -33.65
N ILE A 19 -52.72 8.53 -33.60
CA ILE A 19 -52.88 10.00 -33.81
C ILE A 19 -53.52 10.93 -32.75
N THR A 20 -52.72 11.95 -32.38
CA THR A 20 -53.03 13.29 -31.79
C THR A 20 -53.42 13.44 -30.30
N ALA A 21 -53.17 14.66 -29.81
CA ALA A 21 -53.37 15.10 -28.43
C ALA A 21 -54.13 16.45 -28.38
N ARG A 22 -54.77 16.75 -27.24
CA ARG A 22 -55.06 18.10 -26.74
C ARG A 22 -55.38 18.06 -25.25
N GLY A 23 -54.87 19.03 -24.48
CA GLY A 23 -55.06 19.10 -23.02
C GLY A 23 -54.01 19.98 -22.36
N GLU A 24 -54.32 21.26 -22.17
CA GLU A 24 -53.35 22.30 -21.76
C GLU A 24 -52.91 22.17 -20.29
N LYS A 25 -51.68 22.61 -19.98
CA LYS A 25 -51.33 23.12 -18.65
C LYS A 25 -50.17 24.12 -18.63
N THR A 26 -50.57 25.35 -18.33
CA THR A 26 -49.88 26.54 -17.80
C THR A 26 -48.38 26.44 -17.45
N ARG A 27 -47.59 27.44 -17.90
CA ARG A 27 -46.21 27.69 -17.45
C ARG A 27 -46.10 27.91 -15.94
N GLN A 28 -45.11 27.28 -15.30
CA GLN A 28 -44.39 27.85 -14.16
C GLN A 28 -42.90 27.96 -14.53
N LEU A 29 -42.30 29.13 -14.31
CA LEU A 29 -40.89 29.40 -14.60
C LEU A 29 -40.02 29.01 -13.40
N SER A 30 -39.16 28.01 -13.58
CA SER A 30 -38.21 27.59 -12.54
C SER A 30 -36.95 28.46 -12.57
N THR A 31 -36.63 29.10 -11.44
CA THR A 31 -35.46 30.00 -11.30
C THR A 31 -34.17 29.20 -11.06
N ARG A 32 -33.75 28.39 -12.04
CA ARG A 32 -32.51 27.60 -12.01
C ARG A 32 -31.70 27.77 -13.29
N ALA A 33 -30.41 28.09 -13.15
CA ALA A 33 -29.46 28.10 -14.26
C ALA A 33 -29.19 26.68 -14.77
N CYS A 34 -28.97 26.55 -16.08
CA CYS A 34 -28.71 25.27 -16.75
C CYS A 34 -27.37 24.64 -16.35
N ASP A 35 -27.23 23.33 -16.54
CA ASP A 35 -26.12 22.56 -15.99
C ASP A 35 -24.75 22.90 -16.63
N ALA A 36 -24.73 23.40 -17.86
CA ALA A 36 -23.53 23.95 -18.49
C ALA A 36 -22.90 25.10 -17.69
N CYS A 37 -23.72 25.95 -17.04
CA CYS A 37 -23.24 27.02 -16.16
C CYS A 37 -22.80 26.47 -14.79
N ARG A 38 -23.47 25.44 -14.27
CA ARG A 38 -23.08 24.76 -13.01
C ARG A 38 -21.70 24.11 -13.12
N ALA A 39 -21.42 23.46 -14.25
CA ALA A 39 -20.15 22.76 -14.50
C ALA A 39 -18.90 23.66 -14.46
N ARG A 40 -19.04 24.96 -14.77
CA ARG A 40 -17.89 25.89 -14.95
C ARG A 40 -17.72 26.96 -13.86
N ARG A 41 -18.47 26.87 -12.74
CA ARG A 41 -18.35 27.72 -11.52
C ARG A 41 -18.19 29.25 -11.74
N ARG A 42 -18.85 29.84 -12.74
CA ARG A 42 -18.95 31.31 -12.89
C ARG A 42 -20.32 31.83 -12.41
N LYS A 43 -20.36 33.04 -11.85
CA LYS A 43 -21.63 33.73 -11.52
C LYS A 43 -22.28 34.26 -12.80
N THR A 44 -23.60 34.17 -12.87
CA THR A 44 -24.41 34.80 -13.93
C THR A 44 -24.96 36.15 -13.48
N GLN A 45 -24.86 37.17 -14.35
CA GLN A 45 -25.75 38.34 -14.33
C GLN A 45 -26.94 38.07 -15.27
N PRO A 46 -28.11 38.69 -15.06
CA PRO A 46 -29.28 38.49 -15.90
C PRO A 46 -29.13 39.21 -17.26
N PRO A 47 -29.51 38.58 -18.38
CA PRO A 47 -29.57 39.25 -19.68
C PRO A 47 -30.81 40.17 -19.78
N ALA A 48 -30.70 41.23 -20.59
CA ALA A 48 -31.84 42.04 -21.00
C ALA A 48 -32.73 41.28 -21.99
N VAL A 49 -34.01 41.67 -22.06
CA VAL A 49 -35.01 41.07 -22.95
C VAL A 49 -34.88 41.63 -24.37
N ILE A 50 -34.92 40.76 -25.38
CA ILE A 50 -35.66 40.92 -26.65
C ILE A 50 -35.69 39.56 -27.39
N SER A 51 -36.63 39.40 -28.31
CA SER A 51 -36.94 38.19 -29.08
C SER A 51 -37.75 38.61 -30.34
N PRO A 52 -38.10 37.69 -31.25
CA PRO A 52 -37.29 36.65 -31.90
C PRO A 52 -37.42 36.70 -33.44
N GLU A 53 -36.61 35.97 -34.21
CA GLU A 53 -37.08 35.43 -35.51
C GLU A 53 -36.30 34.21 -36.01
N LEU A 54 -36.74 33.69 -37.15
CA LEU A 54 -36.39 32.42 -37.84
C LEU A 54 -35.00 32.48 -38.53
N HIS A 55 -34.38 31.40 -39.04
CA HIS A 55 -34.83 30.02 -39.28
C HIS A 55 -33.69 28.98 -39.15
N VAL A 56 -33.90 27.75 -39.64
CA VAL A 56 -32.93 26.63 -39.67
C VAL A 56 -32.32 26.49 -41.07
N GLU A 57 -31.00 26.26 -41.19
CA GLU A 57 -30.42 25.31 -42.14
C GLU A 57 -28.89 25.09 -41.95
N SER A 58 -28.40 23.99 -42.53
CA SER A 58 -27.00 23.54 -42.66
C SER A 58 -26.87 22.86 -44.04
N PRO A 59 -25.68 22.62 -44.65
CA PRO A 59 -24.31 22.88 -44.16
C PRO A 59 -23.37 23.52 -45.24
N THR A 60 -22.05 23.44 -45.02
CA THR A 60 -20.92 23.43 -45.99
C THR A 60 -20.20 24.73 -46.38
N HIS A 61 -18.94 24.49 -46.76
CA HIS A 61 -17.94 25.30 -47.48
C HIS A 61 -17.01 26.28 -46.73
N TYR A 62 -15.79 26.33 -47.30
CA TYR A 62 -14.63 27.16 -46.96
C TYR A 62 -14.81 28.58 -47.49
N GLU A 63 -14.22 29.58 -46.84
CA GLU A 63 -13.01 30.27 -47.33
C GLU A 63 -12.43 31.25 -46.29
N GLU A 64 -11.29 31.88 -46.60
CA GLU A 64 -10.53 32.79 -45.75
C GLU A 64 -11.07 34.23 -45.84
N GLU A 65 -10.87 35.06 -44.79
CA GLU A 65 -9.95 36.21 -44.87
C GLU A 65 -9.85 36.98 -43.54
N THR A 66 -8.90 37.93 -43.50
CA THR A 66 -8.56 38.76 -42.33
C THR A 66 -9.29 40.12 -42.35
N LEU A 67 -9.45 40.78 -41.19
CA LEU A 67 -8.81 42.10 -40.97
C LEU A 67 -8.80 42.61 -39.51
N HIS A 68 -7.93 43.60 -39.30
CA HIS A 68 -7.48 44.24 -38.06
C HIS A 68 -8.50 45.06 -37.22
N ALA A 69 -7.97 45.49 -36.05
CA ALA A 69 -8.24 46.74 -35.32
C ALA A 69 -9.40 46.72 -34.28
N GLN A 70 -9.36 47.46 -33.15
CA GLN A 70 -8.31 48.37 -32.64
C GLN A 70 -8.28 48.41 -31.10
N VAL A 71 -7.24 49.03 -30.52
CA VAL A 71 -7.02 49.16 -29.06
C VAL A 71 -7.74 50.39 -28.49
N THR A 72 -8.29 50.30 -27.28
CA THR A 72 -8.43 51.48 -26.39
C THR A 72 -8.48 51.10 -24.90
N THR A 73 -7.78 51.89 -24.09
CA THR A 73 -7.80 51.98 -22.62
C THR A 73 -7.68 53.49 -22.27
N PRO A 74 -7.56 53.99 -21.02
CA PRO A 74 -7.64 53.36 -19.68
C PRO A 74 -8.55 54.21 -18.71
N ILE A 75 -8.26 54.19 -17.39
CA ILE A 75 -8.58 55.21 -16.36
C ILE A 75 -9.99 55.17 -15.71
N VAL A 76 -10.23 55.50 -14.43
CA VAL A 76 -9.60 55.15 -13.11
C VAL A 76 -10.35 55.90 -11.97
N ASN A 77 -10.69 55.21 -10.85
CA ASN A 77 -11.00 55.73 -9.49
C ASN A 77 -12.15 56.79 -9.31
N SER A 78 -12.80 56.99 -8.15
CA SER A 78 -12.98 56.26 -6.87
C SER A 78 -14.28 56.83 -6.20
N HIS A 79 -14.54 57.12 -4.90
CA HIS A 79 -13.82 57.07 -3.60
C HIS A 79 -14.82 57.20 -2.42
N SER A 80 -14.60 56.48 -1.30
CA SER A 80 -14.81 56.95 0.11
C SER A 80 -16.23 57.26 0.67
N ALA A 81 -16.46 57.34 2.01
CA ALA A 81 -15.82 56.77 3.22
C ALA A 81 -16.65 57.16 4.50
N LEU A 82 -15.99 57.24 5.68
CA LEU A 82 -16.35 57.88 6.97
C LEU A 82 -17.21 57.05 7.96
N THR A 83 -17.01 57.08 9.28
CA THR A 83 -15.80 57.15 10.16
C THR A 83 -16.20 56.74 11.60
N PHE A 84 -15.23 56.48 12.51
CA PHE A 84 -15.11 57.01 13.90
C PHE A 84 -14.11 56.15 14.74
N GLU A 85 -13.21 56.67 15.60
CA GLU A 85 -12.28 57.81 15.47
C GLU A 85 -11.20 57.82 16.59
N THR A 86 -9.90 57.84 16.25
CA THR A 86 -8.75 58.54 16.94
C THR A 86 -8.48 58.30 18.47
N SER A 87 -7.37 58.73 19.13
CA SER A 87 -6.23 59.65 18.85
C SER A 87 -4.95 59.21 19.66
N PRO A 88 -3.80 59.94 19.77
CA PRO A 88 -2.47 59.30 19.69
C PRO A 88 -1.48 59.53 20.87
N ASN A 89 -0.32 58.85 20.82
CA ASN A 89 0.96 59.39 21.32
C ASN A 89 2.19 58.66 20.71
N ALA A 90 3.35 59.32 20.75
CA ALA A 90 4.61 59.00 20.03
C ALA A 90 5.47 57.86 20.67
N PRO A 91 6.68 57.52 20.16
CA PRO A 91 7.33 57.80 18.86
C PRO A 91 7.78 56.50 18.12
N SER A 92 8.43 56.61 16.95
CA SER A 92 8.95 55.45 16.19
C SER A 92 10.40 55.06 16.54
N PRO A 93 10.66 53.79 16.91
CA PRO A 93 11.98 53.18 16.84
C PRO A 93 12.08 52.17 15.67
N SER A 94 13.27 52.07 15.06
CA SER A 94 13.59 51.13 13.98
C SER A 94 14.09 49.77 14.47
N ARG A 95 14.11 48.75 13.57
CA ARG A 95 14.65 47.36 13.73
C ARG A 95 13.78 46.39 14.57
N PRO A 96 13.99 45.05 14.47
CA PRO A 96 15.04 44.32 13.77
C PRO A 96 14.57 43.34 12.65
N LEU A 97 15.53 42.76 11.92
CA LEU A 97 15.30 41.50 11.19
C LEU A 97 15.18 40.34 12.19
N ILE A 98 14.39 39.33 11.85
CA ILE A 98 14.36 38.05 12.58
C ILE A 98 15.09 37.00 11.73
N HIS A 99 16.05 36.30 12.34
CA HIS A 99 16.80 35.23 11.68
C HIS A 99 15.89 34.05 11.33
N SER A 100 15.91 33.63 10.06
CA SER A 100 15.66 32.23 9.72
C SER A 100 16.86 31.39 10.18
N HIS A 101 16.63 30.36 10.98
CA HIS A 101 17.67 29.41 11.39
C HIS A 101 18.07 28.50 10.22
N VAL A 102 18.97 29.00 9.37
CA VAL A 102 19.76 28.15 8.48
C VAL A 102 20.76 27.37 9.33
N ALA A 103 20.82 26.06 9.15
CA ALA A 103 21.85 25.25 9.79
C ALA A 103 23.21 25.59 9.17
N HIS A 104 24.06 26.30 9.91
CA HIS A 104 25.44 26.55 9.50
C HIS A 104 26.23 25.24 9.48
N PHE A 105 26.39 24.66 8.29
CA PHE A 105 27.51 23.76 8.04
C PHE A 105 28.79 24.60 8.03
N ASN A 106 29.75 24.25 8.89
CA ASN A 106 31.07 24.85 8.85
C ASN A 106 31.76 24.42 7.55
N HIS A 107 32.23 25.41 6.77
CA HIS A 107 33.10 25.15 5.62
C HIS A 107 34.40 24.48 6.10
N PRO A 108 34.84 23.38 5.48
CA PRO A 108 36.25 23.02 5.52
C PRO A 108 37.04 24.10 4.74
N GLU A 109 37.92 24.81 5.43
CA GLU A 109 38.85 25.75 4.80
C GLU A 109 39.96 24.98 4.06
N ASN A 110 39.66 24.56 2.83
CA ASN A 110 40.60 24.29 1.74
C ASN A 110 39.80 23.86 0.50
N VAL A 111 39.33 24.83 -0.28
CA VAL A 111 38.80 24.62 -1.64
C VAL A 111 39.67 25.42 -2.58
N GLU A 112 40.30 24.76 -3.55
CA GLU A 112 41.00 25.44 -4.63
C GLU A 112 39.98 26.27 -5.43
N LEU A 113 40.29 27.54 -5.66
CA LEU A 113 39.43 28.45 -6.41
C LEU A 113 39.44 28.05 -7.89
N PHE A 114 38.51 27.17 -8.27
CA PHE A 114 38.14 26.96 -9.67
C PHE A 114 37.62 28.28 -10.24
N ASP A 115 38.12 28.67 -11.41
CA ASP A 115 37.59 29.82 -12.14
C ASP A 115 36.20 29.45 -12.65
N HIS A 116 35.14 30.01 -12.04
CA HIS A 116 33.75 29.58 -12.19
C HIS A 116 33.17 29.98 -13.57
N GLN A 117 33.63 29.31 -14.63
CA GLN A 117 33.20 29.55 -16.00
C GLN A 117 31.86 28.87 -16.32
N PHE A 118 31.52 27.74 -15.68
CA PHE A 118 30.28 27.00 -15.91
C PHE A 118 29.53 26.73 -14.59
N GLN A 119 28.19 26.83 -14.61
CA GLN A 119 27.37 26.47 -13.42
C GLN A 119 27.47 24.98 -13.06
N THR A 120 28.01 24.14 -13.94
CA THR A 120 28.32 22.73 -13.65
C THR A 120 29.57 22.53 -12.79
N ASP A 121 30.46 23.53 -12.71
CA ASP A 121 31.70 23.41 -11.92
C ASP A 121 31.41 23.36 -10.40
N ASP A 122 30.21 23.78 -9.97
CA ASP A 122 29.65 23.53 -8.63
C ASP A 122 29.42 22.05 -8.32
N ILE A 123 29.45 21.17 -9.34
CA ILE A 123 29.43 19.72 -9.19
C ILE A 123 30.84 19.16 -9.37
N CYS A 124 31.42 19.29 -10.57
CA CYS A 124 32.79 18.87 -10.86
C CYS A 124 33.38 19.65 -12.05
N PRO A 125 34.72 19.72 -12.17
CA PRO A 125 35.37 20.44 -13.28
C PRO A 125 34.88 19.94 -14.63
N ARG A 126 34.59 20.88 -15.54
CA ARG A 126 34.00 20.64 -16.88
C ARG A 126 34.46 19.39 -17.61
N GLY A 127 35.76 19.07 -17.61
CA GLY A 127 36.30 17.86 -18.24
C GLY A 127 35.73 16.55 -17.66
N LEU A 128 35.60 16.44 -16.34
CA LEU A 128 34.99 15.26 -15.69
C LEU A 128 33.47 15.24 -15.91
N PHE A 129 32.81 16.41 -15.93
CA PHE A 129 31.39 16.51 -16.26
C PHE A 129 31.10 15.93 -17.66
N MET A 130 31.92 16.27 -18.65
CA MET A 130 31.81 15.72 -20.01
C MET A 130 32.07 14.21 -20.05
N THR A 131 33.02 13.68 -19.28
CA THR A 131 33.20 12.21 -19.14
C THR A 131 31.93 11.52 -18.64
N ILE A 132 31.24 12.10 -17.66
CA ILE A 132 29.98 11.54 -17.12
C ILE A 132 28.85 11.60 -18.16
N MET A 133 28.84 12.60 -19.06
CA MET A 133 27.90 12.67 -20.18
C MET A 133 28.21 11.62 -21.27
N THR A 134 29.50 11.34 -21.54
CA THR A 134 29.91 10.21 -22.39
C THR A 134 29.51 8.87 -21.75
N ASP A 135 29.75 8.68 -20.46
CA ASP A 135 29.36 7.47 -19.75
C ASP A 135 27.84 7.23 -19.77
N TYR A 136 27.02 8.30 -19.73
CA TYR A 136 25.57 8.21 -19.99
C TYR A 136 25.27 7.67 -21.39
N ILE A 137 25.86 8.28 -22.44
CA ILE A 137 25.63 7.90 -23.84
C ILE A 137 26.04 6.43 -24.06
N ASP A 138 27.20 6.04 -23.54
CA ASP A 138 27.80 4.73 -23.84
C ASP A 138 27.15 3.60 -23.05
N HIS A 139 26.74 3.81 -21.79
CA HIS A 139 26.33 2.73 -20.87
C HIS A 139 24.84 2.76 -20.48
N ILE A 140 24.17 3.91 -20.54
CA ILE A 140 22.84 4.11 -19.92
C ILE A 140 21.77 4.51 -20.93
N TYR A 141 22.10 5.29 -21.97
CA TYR A 141 21.14 5.73 -22.98
C TYR A 141 20.26 4.59 -23.55
N PRO A 142 20.77 3.38 -23.86
CA PRO A 142 19.92 2.27 -24.33
C PRO A 142 18.84 1.81 -23.35
N LEU A 143 19.07 1.99 -22.05
CA LEU A 143 18.15 1.63 -20.96
C LEU A 143 17.23 2.80 -20.58
N VAL A 144 17.74 4.03 -20.70
CA VAL A 144 17.05 5.27 -20.33
C VAL A 144 17.18 6.32 -21.47
N PRO A 145 16.55 6.09 -22.64
CA PRO A 145 16.69 6.95 -23.82
C PRO A 145 15.78 8.19 -23.72
N VAL A 146 16.11 9.09 -22.80
CA VAL A 146 15.34 10.30 -22.48
C VAL A 146 15.79 11.55 -23.24
N VAL A 147 16.76 11.42 -24.14
CA VAL A 147 17.26 12.49 -25.02
C VAL A 147 17.31 12.03 -26.46
N HIS A 148 17.49 12.97 -27.38
CA HIS A 148 17.77 12.69 -28.79
C HIS A 148 19.28 12.80 -29.03
N LEU A 149 19.97 11.71 -29.38
CA LEU A 149 21.44 11.67 -29.34
C LEU A 149 22.14 12.77 -30.18
N PRO A 150 21.74 13.06 -31.44
CA PRO A 150 22.32 14.16 -32.21
C PRO A 150 22.14 15.53 -31.54
N THR A 151 20.93 15.85 -31.05
CA THR A 151 20.64 17.12 -30.38
C THR A 151 21.39 17.22 -29.06
N PHE A 152 21.45 16.14 -28.27
CA PHE A 152 22.17 16.10 -27.00
C PHE A 152 23.68 16.31 -27.19
N ARG A 153 24.28 15.65 -28.17
CA ARG A 153 25.70 15.85 -28.54
C ARG A 153 25.98 17.28 -29.02
N ALA A 154 25.06 17.88 -29.79
CA ALA A 154 25.17 19.28 -30.23
C ALA A 154 25.03 20.28 -29.06
N ASP A 155 24.06 20.06 -28.16
CA ASP A 155 23.81 20.90 -26.99
C ASP A 155 24.99 20.85 -26.00
N LEU A 156 25.65 19.70 -25.87
CA LEU A 156 26.91 19.52 -25.12
C LEU A 156 28.07 20.26 -25.80
N ALA A 157 28.29 20.04 -27.10
CA ALA A 157 29.39 20.65 -27.86
C ALA A 157 29.31 22.19 -27.91
N THR A 158 28.08 22.74 -27.85
CA THR A 158 27.83 24.19 -27.82
C THR A 158 27.80 24.80 -26.41
N ASN A 159 27.96 24.00 -25.34
CA ASN A 159 27.84 24.42 -23.94
C ASN A 159 26.50 25.13 -23.65
N LYS A 160 25.41 24.61 -24.22
CA LYS A 160 24.08 25.25 -24.20
C LYS A 160 23.51 25.42 -22.79
N ASP A 161 23.95 24.60 -21.84
CA ASP A 161 23.66 24.70 -20.41
C ASP A 161 24.14 26.01 -19.74
N VAL A 162 25.02 26.78 -20.38
CA VAL A 162 25.38 28.14 -19.96
C VAL A 162 24.25 29.15 -20.28
N SER A 163 23.38 28.82 -21.24
CA SER A 163 22.37 29.73 -21.82
C SER A 163 20.91 29.28 -21.66
N ASP A 164 20.67 27.97 -21.53
CA ASP A 164 19.34 27.36 -21.42
C ASP A 164 19.25 26.59 -20.08
N LEU A 165 18.39 27.09 -19.20
CA LEU A 165 18.22 26.56 -17.84
C LEU A 165 17.65 25.14 -17.84
N ASP A 166 16.69 24.80 -18.69
CA ASP A 166 16.15 23.44 -18.75
C ASP A 166 17.23 22.45 -19.24
N THR A 167 18.15 22.89 -20.12
CA THR A 167 19.32 22.10 -20.55
C THR A 167 20.30 21.87 -19.41
N LEU A 168 20.61 22.89 -18.60
CA LEU A 168 21.42 22.72 -17.39
C LEU A 168 20.76 21.75 -16.41
N LEU A 169 19.47 21.92 -16.13
CA LEU A 169 18.70 21.04 -15.25
C LEU A 169 18.67 19.59 -15.77
N LEU A 170 18.55 19.39 -17.08
CA LEU A 170 18.68 18.07 -17.71
C LEU A 170 20.09 17.50 -17.51
N PHE A 171 21.16 18.22 -17.83
CA PHE A 171 22.53 17.72 -17.73
C PHE A 171 22.89 17.36 -16.28
N VAL A 172 22.50 18.19 -15.29
CA VAL A 172 22.68 17.89 -13.86
C VAL A 172 21.88 16.65 -13.43
N SER A 173 20.66 16.48 -13.95
CA SER A 173 19.88 15.26 -13.68
C SER A 173 20.48 14.00 -14.32
N ILE A 174 21.08 14.11 -15.51
CA ILE A 174 21.77 13.00 -16.19
C ILE A 174 23.06 12.63 -15.44
N ALA A 175 23.80 13.61 -14.90
CA ALA A 175 24.93 13.31 -14.02
C ALA A 175 24.49 12.53 -12.76
N SER A 176 23.36 12.92 -12.17
CA SER A 176 22.74 12.21 -11.04
C SER A 176 22.24 10.80 -11.39
N LEU A 177 21.71 10.61 -12.61
CA LEU A 177 21.33 9.30 -13.15
C LEU A 177 22.56 8.39 -13.30
N THR A 178 23.64 8.91 -13.89
CA THR A 178 24.86 8.15 -14.21
C THR A 178 25.63 7.73 -12.97
N VAL A 179 25.84 8.63 -12.01
CA VAL A 179 26.45 8.28 -10.70
C VAL A 179 25.55 7.36 -9.88
N GLY A 180 24.23 7.39 -10.12
CA GLY A 180 23.30 6.43 -9.57
C GLY A 180 23.51 5.02 -10.12
N LEU A 181 23.48 4.86 -11.45
CA LEU A 181 23.48 3.57 -12.13
C LEU A 181 24.86 2.91 -12.31
N LEU A 182 25.97 3.66 -12.22
CA LEU A 182 27.34 3.13 -12.36
C LEU A 182 28.15 3.24 -11.06
N PRO A 183 27.78 2.53 -9.97
CA PRO A 183 28.47 2.62 -8.69
C PRO A 183 29.97 2.26 -8.78
N SER A 184 30.38 1.32 -9.65
CA SER A 184 31.80 0.99 -9.85
C SER A 184 32.65 2.14 -10.41
N LYS A 185 32.04 3.09 -11.13
CA LYS A 185 32.75 4.24 -11.70
C LYS A 185 32.92 5.41 -10.74
N PHE A 186 32.19 5.46 -9.63
CA PHE A 186 32.30 6.60 -8.69
C PHE A 186 33.73 6.79 -8.17
N ASP A 187 34.43 5.70 -7.83
CA ASP A 187 35.83 5.75 -7.43
C ASP A 187 36.76 6.27 -8.55
N SER A 188 36.41 6.03 -9.82
CA SER A 188 37.17 6.55 -10.98
C SER A 188 36.93 8.05 -11.23
N TYR A 189 35.78 8.57 -10.80
CA TYR A 189 35.47 10.00 -10.82
C TYR A 189 36.17 10.72 -9.64
N HIS A 190 37.50 10.64 -9.56
CA HIS A 190 38.30 11.04 -8.39
C HIS A 190 37.92 12.39 -7.77
N ALA A 191 37.60 13.41 -8.58
CA ALA A 191 37.20 14.73 -8.07
C ALA A 191 35.79 14.75 -7.44
N LEU A 192 34.85 13.91 -7.89
CA LEU A 192 33.56 13.72 -7.20
C LEU A 192 33.75 12.98 -5.88
N ALA A 193 34.55 11.91 -5.88
CA ALA A 193 34.85 11.14 -4.67
C ALA A 193 35.54 12.03 -3.62
N ALA A 194 36.50 12.87 -4.01
CA ALA A 194 37.17 13.83 -3.13
C ALA A 194 36.24 14.95 -2.62
N ARG A 195 35.31 15.46 -3.45
CA ARG A 195 34.42 16.57 -3.08
C ARG A 195 33.23 16.14 -2.22
N PHE A 196 32.62 15.00 -2.53
CA PHE A 196 31.35 14.56 -1.93
C PHE A 196 31.50 13.36 -0.99
N GLY A 197 32.58 12.58 -1.08
CA GLY A 197 32.81 11.36 -0.30
C GLY A 197 31.93 10.17 -0.69
N THR A 198 30.65 10.38 -1.03
CA THR A 198 29.69 9.31 -1.37
C THR A 198 28.81 9.68 -2.57
N ARG A 199 28.23 8.67 -3.23
CA ARG A 199 27.26 8.86 -4.33
C ARG A 199 26.00 9.54 -3.81
N THR A 200 25.53 9.17 -2.62
CA THR A 200 24.36 9.77 -1.96
C THR A 200 24.53 11.28 -1.80
N ALA A 201 25.72 11.75 -1.39
CA ALA A 201 25.98 13.18 -1.22
C ALA A 201 25.98 13.93 -2.58
N MET A 202 26.61 13.36 -3.61
CA MET A 202 26.62 13.93 -4.98
C MET A 202 25.20 14.00 -5.58
N ILE A 203 24.42 12.93 -5.47
CA ILE A 203 23.04 12.83 -5.98
C ILE A 203 22.09 13.76 -5.21
N SER A 204 22.28 13.88 -3.89
CA SER A 204 21.56 14.86 -3.06
C SER A 204 21.87 16.28 -3.51
N HIS A 205 23.14 16.61 -3.77
CA HIS A 205 23.55 17.92 -4.26
C HIS A 205 22.96 18.23 -5.64
N CYS A 206 23.04 17.30 -6.59
CA CYS A 206 22.43 17.46 -7.93
C CYS A 206 20.92 17.72 -7.82
N SER A 207 20.23 16.96 -6.98
CA SER A 207 18.80 17.13 -6.72
C SER A 207 18.47 18.48 -6.07
N GLN A 208 19.26 18.92 -5.09
CA GLN A 208 19.10 20.23 -4.44
C GLN A 208 19.38 21.39 -5.40
N THR A 209 20.39 21.26 -6.27
CA THR A 209 20.70 22.24 -7.32
C THR A 209 19.58 22.31 -8.36
N CYS A 210 19.05 21.16 -8.80
CA CYS A 210 17.90 21.11 -9.71
C CYS A 210 16.59 21.63 -9.10
N ILE A 211 16.44 21.66 -7.77
CA ILE A 211 15.32 22.32 -7.08
C ILE A 211 15.58 23.82 -6.93
N ARG A 212 16.78 24.20 -6.47
CA ARG A 212 17.18 25.59 -6.16
C ARG A 212 17.16 26.51 -7.39
N LEU A 213 17.46 25.97 -8.56
CA LEU A 213 17.52 26.74 -9.81
C LEU A 213 16.16 26.88 -10.53
N ARG A 214 15.07 26.28 -10.02
CA ARG A 214 13.74 26.41 -10.63
C ARG A 214 13.18 27.83 -10.42
N PRO A 215 12.78 28.57 -11.48
CA PRO A 215 12.10 29.85 -11.33
C PRO A 215 10.67 29.65 -10.82
N ALA A 216 10.02 30.74 -10.42
CA ALA A 216 8.67 30.69 -9.83
C ALA A 216 7.60 30.14 -10.81
N ASP A 217 7.80 30.36 -12.12
CA ASP A 217 6.96 29.94 -13.24
C ASP A 217 7.41 28.59 -13.87
N TYR A 218 8.28 27.83 -13.19
CA TYR A 218 8.81 26.55 -13.70
C TYR A 218 7.69 25.56 -14.06
N TRP A 219 6.55 25.61 -13.36
CA TRP A 219 5.39 24.75 -13.58
C TRP A 219 4.40 25.25 -14.62
N ASP A 220 4.47 26.54 -15.00
CA ASP A 220 3.57 27.11 -16.01
C ASP A 220 4.03 26.77 -17.44
N HIS A 221 5.33 26.51 -17.61
CA HIS A 221 5.97 26.16 -18.88
C HIS A 221 6.31 24.66 -18.95
N ILE A 222 5.36 23.81 -19.35
CA ILE A 222 5.55 22.36 -19.46
C ILE A 222 6.41 21.98 -20.68
N SER A 223 7.43 21.13 -20.49
CA SER A 223 8.29 20.64 -21.59
C SER A 223 8.72 19.18 -21.38
N HIS A 224 9.02 18.47 -22.48
CA HIS A 224 9.61 17.13 -22.43
C HIS A 224 10.93 17.11 -21.63
N ARG A 225 11.74 18.17 -21.78
CA ARG A 225 13.01 18.31 -21.06
C ARG A 225 12.82 18.30 -19.54
N LYS A 226 11.79 18.99 -19.01
CA LYS A 226 11.44 18.96 -17.58
C LYS A 226 10.94 17.58 -17.12
N TRP A 227 10.19 16.87 -17.96
CA TRP A 227 9.82 15.46 -17.68
C TRP A 227 11.08 14.59 -17.54
N ALA A 228 12.04 14.74 -18.45
CA ALA A 228 13.31 14.00 -18.41
C ALA A 228 14.14 14.35 -17.18
N THR A 229 14.23 15.64 -16.79
CA THR A 229 14.86 16.08 -15.54
C THR A 229 14.27 15.36 -14.32
N ALA A 230 12.94 15.38 -14.16
CA ALA A 230 12.27 14.74 -13.05
C ALA A 230 12.47 13.21 -13.05
N TYR A 231 12.37 12.57 -14.21
CA TYR A 231 12.56 11.12 -14.37
C TYR A 231 13.99 10.68 -14.02
N CYS A 232 15.01 11.41 -14.49
CA CYS A 232 16.42 11.16 -14.17
C CYS A 232 16.73 11.32 -12.67
N LEU A 233 16.23 12.40 -12.03
CA LEU A 233 16.40 12.62 -10.59
C LEU A 233 15.70 11.54 -9.76
N SER A 234 14.51 11.09 -10.20
CA SER A 234 13.80 9.98 -9.55
C SER A 234 14.63 8.69 -9.55
N ILE A 235 15.24 8.33 -10.68
CA ILE A 235 16.13 7.15 -10.76
C ILE A 235 17.41 7.37 -9.94
N GLY A 236 18.05 8.53 -10.04
CA GLY A 236 19.27 8.83 -9.29
C GLY A 236 19.09 8.62 -7.78
N ALA A 237 18.06 9.24 -7.20
CA ALA A 237 17.71 9.07 -5.78
C ALA A 237 17.34 7.60 -5.43
N PHE A 238 16.75 6.85 -6.36
CA PHE A 238 16.43 5.43 -6.14
C PHE A 238 17.70 4.58 -5.92
N GLN A 239 18.74 4.76 -6.75
CA GLN A 239 19.98 3.95 -6.70
C GLN A 239 20.86 4.15 -5.44
N VAL A 240 20.49 5.08 -4.58
CA VAL A 240 21.13 5.33 -3.27
C VAL A 240 20.16 5.12 -2.10
N GLY A 241 18.97 4.56 -2.34
CA GLY A 241 17.99 4.28 -1.28
C GLY A 241 17.26 5.52 -0.76
N GLN A 242 17.33 6.67 -1.45
CA GLN A 242 16.57 7.88 -1.13
C GLN A 242 15.14 7.78 -1.69
N ILE A 243 14.43 6.72 -1.30
CA ILE A 243 13.14 6.27 -1.86
C ILE A 243 12.09 7.38 -1.97
N ASN A 244 12.11 8.37 -1.09
CA ASN A 244 11.03 9.36 -0.98
C ASN A 244 11.30 10.62 -1.78
N GLN A 245 12.56 11.03 -1.87
CA GLN A 245 13.01 11.96 -2.90
C GLN A 245 12.76 11.35 -4.30
N SER A 246 13.06 10.05 -4.46
CA SER A 246 12.73 9.29 -5.66
C SER A 246 11.22 9.30 -5.96
N ARG A 247 10.35 8.98 -4.99
CA ARG A 247 8.87 9.03 -5.13
C ARG A 247 8.34 10.43 -5.43
N MET A 248 8.90 11.50 -4.88
CA MET A 248 8.47 12.87 -5.19
C MET A 248 8.80 13.23 -6.64
N PHE A 249 10.02 12.94 -7.10
CA PHE A 249 10.39 13.11 -8.51
C PHE A 249 9.65 12.13 -9.45
N GLU A 250 9.25 10.95 -8.96
CA GLU A 250 8.39 10.01 -9.69
C GLU A 250 6.99 10.61 -9.90
N ALA A 251 6.39 11.18 -8.85
CA ALA A 251 5.11 11.87 -8.94
C ALA A 251 5.16 13.13 -9.82
N GLU A 252 6.28 13.86 -9.76
CA GLU A 252 6.57 15.03 -10.59
C GLU A 252 6.63 14.68 -12.09
N SER A 253 7.50 13.73 -12.47
CA SER A 253 7.58 13.23 -13.85
C SER A 253 6.25 12.64 -14.32
N MET A 254 5.56 11.89 -13.48
CA MET A 254 4.25 11.31 -13.79
C MET A 254 3.15 12.37 -14.02
N GLN A 255 3.21 13.52 -13.35
CA GLN A 255 2.29 14.63 -13.60
C GLN A 255 2.67 15.42 -14.86
N LEU A 256 3.96 15.61 -15.13
CA LEU A 256 4.45 16.18 -16.40
C LEU A 256 4.06 15.30 -17.60
N ALA A 257 4.15 13.97 -17.47
CA ALA A 257 3.73 13.02 -18.49
C ALA A 257 2.23 13.12 -18.86
N ARG A 258 1.39 13.47 -17.87
CA ARG A 258 -0.04 13.76 -18.11
C ARG A 258 -0.24 15.07 -18.85
N LEU A 259 0.44 16.13 -18.42
CA LEU A 259 0.32 17.48 -18.99
C LEU A 259 0.91 17.58 -20.41
N LEU A 260 1.90 16.74 -20.75
CA LEU A 260 2.45 16.58 -22.10
C LEU A 260 1.60 15.69 -23.02
N GLY A 261 0.47 15.16 -22.53
CA GLY A 261 -0.42 14.33 -23.33
C GLY A 261 0.17 12.98 -23.76
N LEU A 262 1.21 12.45 -23.07
CA LEU A 262 2.00 11.28 -23.55
C LEU A 262 1.19 9.99 -23.80
N HIS A 263 -0.06 9.93 -23.36
CA HIS A 263 -0.98 8.80 -23.50
C HIS A 263 -2.11 9.07 -24.52
N ILE A 264 -2.17 10.26 -25.12
CA ILE A 264 -3.23 10.75 -25.99
C ILE A 264 -2.65 10.99 -27.38
N VAL A 265 -3.04 10.18 -28.37
CA VAL A 265 -2.46 10.23 -29.73
C VAL A 265 -2.68 11.57 -30.43
N LEU A 266 -3.77 12.29 -30.12
CA LEU A 266 -4.07 13.61 -30.69
C LEU A 266 -3.08 14.70 -30.26
N GLU A 267 -2.48 14.59 -29.07
CA GLU A 267 -1.50 15.56 -28.54
C GLU A 267 -0.12 15.47 -29.23
N TYR A 268 -0.01 14.64 -30.26
CA TYR A 268 1.15 14.52 -31.15
C TYR A 268 0.95 15.25 -32.49
N GLU A 269 -0.24 15.77 -32.78
CA GLU A 269 -0.50 16.52 -34.01
C GLU A 269 0.29 17.85 -34.01
N GLY A 270 0.97 18.15 -35.13
CA GLY A 270 1.83 19.33 -35.25
C GLY A 270 3.18 19.27 -34.52
N LEU A 271 3.48 18.20 -33.76
CA LEU A 271 4.81 18.03 -33.14
C LEU A 271 5.87 17.69 -34.20
N ASN A 272 7.10 18.16 -34.00
CA ASN A 272 8.23 17.74 -34.83
C ASN A 272 8.59 16.25 -34.60
N PRO A 273 9.31 15.59 -35.53
CA PRO A 273 9.60 14.16 -35.42
C PRO A 273 10.44 13.76 -34.20
N ILE A 274 11.35 14.63 -33.75
CA ILE A 274 12.20 14.40 -32.57
C ILE A 274 11.33 14.37 -31.30
N GLU A 275 10.57 15.43 -31.04
CA GLU A 275 9.64 15.53 -29.91
C GLU A 275 8.62 14.39 -29.95
N THR A 276 8.13 14.02 -31.14
CA THR A 276 7.23 12.87 -31.34
C THR A 276 7.85 11.56 -30.84
N GLN A 277 9.07 11.21 -31.27
CA GLN A 277 9.72 9.97 -30.81
C GLN A 277 10.16 10.04 -29.35
N LEU A 278 10.58 11.22 -28.86
CA LEU A 278 10.91 11.44 -27.45
C LEU A 278 9.70 11.23 -26.53
N ARG A 279 8.54 11.83 -26.86
CA ARG A 279 7.29 11.62 -26.12
C ARG A 279 6.84 10.16 -26.15
N LYS A 280 7.03 9.44 -27.27
CA LYS A 280 6.78 8.00 -27.36
C LYS A 280 7.70 7.19 -26.45
N LYS A 281 9.04 7.39 -26.50
CA LYS A 281 10.00 6.76 -25.57
C LYS A 281 9.61 7.02 -24.10
N SER A 282 9.24 8.26 -23.77
CA SER A 282 8.78 8.66 -22.43
C SER A 282 7.50 7.99 -21.96
N PHE A 283 6.51 7.79 -22.83
CA PHE A 283 5.29 7.05 -22.48
C PHE A 283 5.62 5.64 -21.96
N TRP A 284 6.48 4.92 -22.68
CA TRP A 284 6.89 3.55 -22.31
C TRP A 284 7.76 3.51 -21.05
N LEU A 285 8.68 4.48 -20.88
CA LEU A 285 9.44 4.64 -19.64
C LEU A 285 8.53 4.88 -18.43
N GLN A 286 7.51 5.75 -18.56
CA GLN A 286 6.52 5.98 -17.51
C GLN A 286 5.62 4.74 -17.27
N LEU A 287 5.32 3.97 -18.31
CA LEU A 287 4.59 2.69 -18.21
C LEU A 287 5.40 1.62 -17.46
N TYR A 288 6.73 1.55 -17.66
CA TYR A 288 7.59 0.68 -16.86
C TYR A 288 7.55 1.06 -15.38
N THR A 289 7.65 2.34 -15.04
CA THR A 289 7.54 2.82 -13.65
C THR A 289 6.18 2.43 -13.04
N PHE A 290 5.09 2.63 -13.78
CA PHE A 290 3.76 2.19 -13.37
C PHE A 290 3.67 0.66 -13.15
N ALA A 291 4.26 -0.14 -14.04
CA ALA A 291 4.31 -1.60 -13.88
C ALA A 291 5.08 -2.03 -12.62
N HIS A 292 6.24 -1.40 -12.33
CA HIS A 292 6.96 -1.65 -11.08
C HIS A 292 6.12 -1.25 -9.86
N SER A 293 5.38 -0.13 -9.89
CA SER A 293 4.48 0.28 -8.79
C SER A 293 3.30 -0.68 -8.54
N LYS A 294 2.90 -1.45 -9.56
CA LYS A 294 1.82 -2.44 -9.49
C LYS A 294 2.30 -3.84 -9.05
N ILE A 295 3.53 -4.24 -9.40
CA ILE A 295 4.09 -5.55 -9.03
C ILE A 295 4.82 -5.51 -7.67
N GLN A 296 5.57 -4.45 -7.36
CA GLN A 296 6.46 -4.41 -6.20
C GLN A 296 5.73 -3.91 -4.93
N PRO A 297 5.53 -4.74 -3.88
CA PRO A 297 4.70 -4.35 -2.72
C PRO A 297 5.19 -3.11 -1.96
N GLY A 298 6.50 -2.84 -1.98
CA GLY A 298 7.11 -1.64 -1.39
C GLY A 298 6.99 -0.36 -2.23
N ARG A 299 6.67 -0.48 -3.53
CA ARG A 299 6.52 0.65 -4.48
C ARG A 299 5.05 0.96 -4.80
N CYS A 300 4.10 0.41 -4.06
CA CYS A 300 2.66 0.67 -4.22
C CYS A 300 2.30 2.11 -3.80
N ASN A 301 2.52 3.06 -4.71
CA ASN A 301 2.11 4.45 -4.57
C ASN A 301 0.57 4.58 -4.72
N TYR A 302 -0.09 5.33 -3.84
CA TYR A 302 -1.53 5.65 -3.95
C TYR A 302 -1.85 6.51 -5.19
N LEU A 303 -0.84 7.16 -5.77
CA LEU A 303 -0.93 7.93 -6.99
C LEU A 303 -0.40 7.07 -8.16
N THR A 304 -1.29 6.65 -9.06
CA THR A 304 -0.92 5.93 -10.30
C THR A 304 -0.66 6.90 -11.45
N TYR A 305 -0.01 6.43 -12.53
CA TYR A 305 0.21 7.23 -13.76
C TYR A 305 -1.09 7.38 -14.55
N LEU A 306 -1.68 6.26 -14.93
CA LEU A 306 -3.03 6.18 -15.48
C LEU A 306 -3.91 5.41 -14.48
N ASP A 307 -5.19 5.72 -14.45
CA ASP A 307 -6.19 4.86 -13.83
C ASP A 307 -6.65 3.76 -14.79
N ASN A 308 -7.38 2.78 -14.27
CA ASN A 308 -7.81 1.59 -15.01
C ASN A 308 -8.87 1.86 -16.10
N TYR A 309 -9.47 3.06 -16.16
CA TYR A 309 -10.32 3.47 -17.28
C TYR A 309 -9.48 4.14 -18.36
N THR A 310 -8.71 5.18 -18.00
CA THR A 310 -7.85 5.90 -18.95
C THR A 310 -6.91 4.96 -19.71
N ILE A 311 -6.35 3.94 -19.04
CA ILE A 311 -5.43 2.97 -19.67
C ILE A 311 -6.10 2.00 -20.67
N ARG A 312 -7.44 1.91 -20.72
CA ARG A 312 -8.19 1.10 -21.70
C ARG A 312 -8.30 1.78 -23.05
N ASP A 313 -8.41 3.11 -23.02
CA ASP A 313 -8.60 3.94 -24.22
C ASP A 313 -7.25 4.33 -24.87
N VAL A 314 -6.13 3.94 -24.25
CA VAL A 314 -4.78 4.14 -24.80
C VAL A 314 -4.52 3.25 -26.02
N ASN A 315 -4.30 3.87 -27.17
CA ASN A 315 -3.83 3.20 -28.37
C ASN A 315 -2.30 2.94 -28.29
N PHE A 316 -1.92 1.87 -27.58
CA PHE A 316 -0.52 1.46 -27.41
C PHE A 316 0.25 1.29 -28.72
N ALA A 317 -0.42 0.82 -29.80
CA ALA A 317 0.22 0.63 -31.10
C ALA A 317 0.60 1.97 -31.76
N ALA A 318 -0.27 2.98 -31.65
CA ALA A 318 0.04 4.34 -32.12
C ALA A 318 1.16 5.01 -31.30
N LEU A 319 1.33 4.64 -30.02
CA LEU A 319 2.38 5.15 -29.13
C LEU A 319 3.70 4.36 -29.20
N GLU A 320 3.81 3.30 -29.99
CA GLU A 320 5.09 2.60 -30.22
C GLU A 320 6.09 3.53 -30.94
N PRO A 321 7.34 3.71 -30.45
CA PRO A 321 8.35 4.48 -31.13
C PRO A 321 8.77 3.79 -32.43
N LEU A 322 9.20 4.56 -33.42
CA LEU A 322 9.69 4.01 -34.68
C LEU A 322 11.00 3.24 -34.46
N ASN A 323 11.12 2.06 -35.07
CA ASN A 323 12.36 1.28 -35.04
C ASN A 323 13.40 1.87 -36.00
N ILE A 324 13.96 3.02 -35.62
CA ILE A 324 15.05 3.72 -36.28
C ILE A 324 16.06 4.23 -35.24
N VAL A 325 17.29 4.48 -35.69
CA VAL A 325 18.33 5.17 -34.91
C VAL A 325 18.08 6.68 -34.90
N ASP A 326 18.48 7.35 -33.82
CA ASP A 326 18.26 8.78 -33.62
C ASP A 326 18.93 9.63 -34.71
N GLU A 327 20.08 9.20 -35.24
CA GLU A 327 20.80 9.85 -36.34
C GLU A 327 19.99 10.01 -37.64
N LYS A 328 18.85 9.30 -37.78
CA LYS A 328 17.92 9.42 -38.91
C LYS A 328 16.73 10.35 -38.62
N ILE A 329 16.62 10.91 -37.42
CA ILE A 329 15.50 11.77 -37.00
C ILE A 329 15.97 13.24 -37.01
N THR A 330 15.20 14.11 -37.64
CA THR A 330 15.48 15.56 -37.69
C THR A 330 14.23 16.35 -37.35
N GLU A 331 14.37 17.64 -37.03
CA GLU A 331 13.23 18.52 -36.75
C GLU A 331 12.28 18.67 -37.96
N THR A 332 12.77 18.47 -39.18
CA THR A 332 12.01 18.63 -40.43
C THR A 332 11.51 17.31 -41.04
N GLY A 333 11.96 16.15 -40.57
CA GLY A 333 11.57 14.86 -41.13
C GLY A 333 12.43 13.67 -40.69
N ILE A 334 12.16 12.50 -41.27
CA ILE A 334 12.92 11.27 -41.02
C ILE A 334 13.69 10.89 -42.29
N VAL A 335 15.01 10.79 -42.16
CA VAL A 335 15.93 10.52 -43.27
C VAL A 335 15.72 9.10 -43.80
N GLY A 336 15.31 9.00 -45.07
CA GLY A 336 15.05 7.74 -45.76
C GLY A 336 13.57 7.38 -45.94
N GLN A 337 12.63 8.16 -45.38
CA GLN A 337 11.22 8.05 -45.77
C GLN A 337 10.94 8.86 -47.05
N LEU A 338 10.39 8.20 -48.08
CA LEU A 338 9.64 8.91 -49.11
C LEU A 338 8.29 9.39 -48.51
N PRO A 339 7.76 10.57 -48.89
CA PRO A 339 6.55 11.11 -48.30
C PRO A 339 5.28 10.45 -48.87
N SER A 340 4.98 9.20 -48.48
CA SER A 340 3.67 8.54 -48.66
C SER A 340 3.51 7.25 -47.84
N THR A 341 2.26 7.00 -47.40
CA THR A 341 1.71 5.79 -46.76
C THR A 341 2.22 5.42 -45.34
N PRO A 342 1.31 5.33 -44.33
CA PRO A 342 1.61 4.71 -43.04
C PRO A 342 1.40 3.19 -43.13
N SER A 343 2.49 2.41 -43.14
CA SER A 343 2.41 0.95 -43.16
C SER A 343 2.07 0.38 -41.78
N VAL A 344 0.78 0.09 -41.55
CA VAL A 344 0.32 -0.74 -40.41
C VAL A 344 0.42 -2.21 -40.81
N GLY A 345 1.45 -2.91 -40.32
CA GLY A 345 1.62 -4.33 -40.55
C GLY A 345 2.79 -4.93 -39.76
N LEU A 346 2.66 -6.18 -39.31
CA LEU A 346 3.78 -6.94 -38.78
C LEU A 346 4.70 -7.37 -39.94
N PRO A 347 6.02 -7.56 -39.69
CA PRO A 347 6.80 -8.47 -40.51
C PRO A 347 6.26 -9.88 -40.29
N ASN A 348 5.62 -10.45 -41.31
CA ASN A 348 5.32 -11.88 -41.33
C ASN A 348 6.61 -12.67 -41.58
N ASN A 349 6.68 -13.90 -41.06
CA ASN A 349 7.82 -14.80 -41.24
C ASN A 349 7.93 -15.29 -42.70
N THR A 350 8.64 -14.56 -43.55
CA THR A 350 9.19 -15.04 -44.83
C THR A 350 10.53 -14.36 -45.15
N ASP A 351 11.62 -15.11 -44.99
CA ASP A 351 12.80 -15.15 -45.86
C ASP A 351 13.64 -13.88 -46.12
N SER A 352 13.52 -12.81 -45.32
CA SER A 352 14.48 -11.68 -45.35
C SER A 352 14.74 -11.03 -43.97
N ALA A 353 14.73 -11.81 -42.90
CA ALA A 353 14.84 -11.28 -41.53
C ALA A 353 16.26 -10.93 -41.07
N ASP A 354 17.30 -11.57 -41.62
CA ASP A 354 18.68 -11.47 -41.11
C ASP A 354 19.39 -10.13 -41.44
N ASP A 355 18.92 -9.39 -42.45
CA ASP A 355 19.50 -8.10 -42.88
C ASP A 355 18.83 -6.85 -42.25
N ALA A 356 17.85 -7.03 -41.36
CA ALA A 356 17.16 -5.91 -40.71
C ALA A 356 18.07 -5.26 -39.64
N PRO A 357 18.40 -3.95 -39.73
CA PRO A 357 19.29 -3.30 -38.77
C PRO A 357 18.71 -3.36 -37.35
N PHE A 358 19.39 -4.10 -36.47
CA PHE A 358 19.01 -4.27 -35.08
C PHE A 358 19.77 -3.26 -34.21
N HIS A 359 19.08 -2.52 -33.35
CA HIS A 359 19.69 -1.48 -32.51
C HIS A 359 18.96 -1.32 -31.18
N SER A 360 19.47 -0.47 -30.29
CA SER A 360 18.93 -0.25 -28.94
C SER A 360 17.42 0.08 -28.90
N THR A 361 16.92 0.88 -29.86
CA THR A 361 15.48 1.14 -30.02
C THR A 361 14.68 -0.13 -30.29
N THR A 362 15.24 -1.11 -31.03
CA THR A 362 14.59 -2.40 -31.28
C THR A 362 14.42 -3.18 -29.97
N VAL A 363 15.45 -3.20 -29.13
CA VAL A 363 15.39 -3.84 -27.80
C VAL A 363 14.37 -3.14 -26.90
N PHE A 364 14.33 -1.81 -26.93
CA PHE A 364 13.36 -1.01 -26.19
C PHE A 364 11.91 -1.30 -26.61
N ILE A 365 11.65 -1.50 -27.90
CA ILE A 365 10.33 -1.91 -28.42
C ILE A 365 9.97 -3.34 -27.99
N MET A 366 10.91 -4.29 -28.04
CA MET A 366 10.65 -5.66 -27.57
C MET A 366 10.36 -5.71 -26.06
N ALA A 367 11.09 -4.93 -25.25
CA ALA A 367 10.81 -4.75 -23.83
C ALA A 367 9.42 -4.11 -23.60
N SER A 368 9.08 -3.07 -24.37
CA SER A 368 7.77 -2.39 -24.32
C SER A 368 6.62 -3.37 -24.56
N ARG A 369 6.74 -4.21 -25.59
CA ARG A 369 5.76 -5.26 -25.94
C ARG A 369 5.65 -6.35 -24.88
N ALA A 370 6.78 -6.82 -24.33
CA ALA A 370 6.79 -7.80 -23.24
C ALA A 370 6.11 -7.27 -21.97
N PHE A 371 6.39 -6.02 -21.58
CA PHE A 371 5.70 -5.35 -20.48
C PHE A 371 4.21 -5.19 -20.74
N LEU A 372 3.79 -4.70 -21.92
CA LEU A 372 2.38 -4.57 -22.28
C LEU A 372 1.63 -5.91 -22.20
N LEU A 373 2.26 -7.00 -22.65
CA LEU A 373 1.66 -8.34 -22.63
C LEU A 373 1.55 -8.89 -21.20
N GLY A 374 2.66 -8.96 -20.46
CA GLY A 374 2.70 -9.51 -19.10
C GLY A 374 1.87 -8.72 -18.08
N MET A 375 1.73 -7.41 -18.29
CA MET A 375 0.89 -6.55 -17.44
C MET A 375 -0.58 -6.47 -17.86
N ARG A 376 -0.97 -6.99 -19.04
CA ARG A 376 -2.26 -6.71 -19.70
C ARG A 376 -3.49 -6.86 -18.78
N GLU A 377 -3.63 -8.01 -18.13
CA GLU A 377 -4.77 -8.30 -17.25
C GLU A 377 -4.79 -7.36 -16.03
N SER A 378 -3.62 -7.15 -15.40
CA SER A 378 -3.46 -6.31 -14.19
C SER A 378 -3.63 -4.81 -14.46
N MET A 379 -3.27 -4.32 -15.65
CA MET A 379 -3.50 -2.92 -16.04
C MET A 379 -4.98 -2.63 -16.29
N VAL A 380 -5.67 -3.55 -16.96
CA VAL A 380 -7.07 -3.35 -17.37
C VAL A 380 -8.03 -3.64 -16.22
N ASN A 381 -7.78 -4.65 -15.37
CA ASN A 381 -8.81 -5.21 -14.49
C ASN A 381 -8.55 -5.15 -12.97
N ASP A 382 -7.32 -4.90 -12.48
CA ASP A 382 -7.03 -4.89 -11.02
C ASP A 382 -7.78 -3.76 -10.29
N GLY A 383 -8.96 -4.08 -9.73
CA GLY A 383 -9.82 -3.13 -8.99
C GLY A 383 -11.04 -2.61 -9.78
N CYS A 384 -11.37 -3.19 -10.94
CA CYS A 384 -12.60 -2.85 -11.66
C CYS A 384 -13.77 -3.78 -11.26
N ASN A 385 -14.90 -3.22 -10.81
CA ASN A 385 -16.14 -4.00 -10.61
C ASN A 385 -16.69 -4.59 -11.93
N CYS A 386 -16.19 -4.19 -13.09
CA CYS A 386 -16.47 -4.87 -14.36
C CYS A 386 -15.93 -6.32 -14.43
N GLY A 387 -15.19 -6.78 -13.42
CA GLY A 387 -14.90 -8.20 -13.20
C GLY A 387 -16.10 -9.04 -12.74
N PHE A 388 -17.21 -8.44 -12.28
CA PHE A 388 -18.48 -9.13 -11.99
C PHE A 388 -19.13 -9.63 -13.28
N GLY A 389 -18.64 -10.77 -13.77
CA GLY A 389 -19.12 -11.40 -15.00
C GLY A 389 -18.18 -12.46 -15.55
N ARG A 390 -16.85 -12.35 -15.33
CA ARG A 390 -15.89 -13.40 -15.70
C ARG A 390 -15.71 -14.43 -14.58
N SER A 391 -15.66 -15.70 -14.95
CA SER A 391 -15.42 -16.78 -14.00
C SER A 391 -13.95 -16.87 -13.57
N PRO A 392 -13.62 -17.55 -12.45
CA PRO A 392 -12.22 -17.82 -12.10
C PRO A 392 -11.51 -18.65 -13.19
N GLU A 393 -12.21 -19.58 -13.83
CA GLU A 393 -11.68 -20.46 -14.89
C GLU A 393 -11.34 -19.64 -16.15
N GLU A 394 -12.19 -18.69 -16.54
CA GLU A 394 -11.90 -17.74 -17.63
C GLU A 394 -10.70 -16.84 -17.31
N ARG A 395 -10.59 -16.35 -16.06
CA ARG A 395 -9.44 -15.57 -15.60
C ARG A 395 -8.15 -16.40 -15.64
N LEU A 396 -8.21 -17.65 -15.16
CA LEU A 396 -7.08 -18.58 -15.13
C LEU A 396 -6.65 -18.98 -16.54
N SER A 397 -7.61 -19.27 -17.44
CA SER A 397 -7.33 -19.50 -18.85
C SER A 397 -6.67 -18.26 -19.46
N LYS A 398 -7.18 -17.05 -19.16
CA LYS A 398 -6.61 -15.84 -19.74
C LYS A 398 -5.19 -15.54 -19.27
N LEU A 399 -4.86 -15.87 -18.02
CA LEU A 399 -3.50 -15.77 -17.51
C LEU A 399 -2.56 -16.81 -18.15
N ARG A 400 -3.03 -18.05 -18.40
CA ARG A 400 -2.30 -19.06 -19.18
C ARG A 400 -2.02 -18.59 -20.61
N ASP A 401 -3.04 -18.10 -21.34
CA ASP A 401 -2.88 -17.53 -22.69
C ASP A 401 -1.76 -16.48 -22.73
N LEU A 402 -1.72 -15.60 -21.72
CA LEU A 402 -0.75 -14.52 -21.62
C LEU A 402 0.64 -15.03 -21.26
N LEU A 403 0.75 -16.05 -20.40
CA LEU A 403 2.01 -16.67 -20.03
C LEU A 403 2.64 -17.40 -21.23
N ASP A 404 1.84 -18.13 -22.01
CA ASP A 404 2.32 -18.85 -23.19
C ASP A 404 2.67 -17.90 -24.35
N GLN A 405 1.88 -16.84 -24.59
CA GLN A 405 2.31 -15.77 -25.51
C GLN A 405 3.59 -15.08 -25.02
N LEU A 406 3.76 -14.89 -23.71
CA LEU A 406 4.93 -14.22 -23.15
C LEU A 406 6.18 -15.10 -23.29
N ARG A 407 6.10 -16.40 -23.02
CA ARG A 407 7.20 -17.37 -23.17
C ARG A 407 7.93 -17.21 -24.51
N TYR A 408 7.18 -17.21 -25.62
CA TYR A 408 7.73 -17.20 -26.98
C TYR A 408 7.91 -15.80 -27.60
N ILE A 409 7.62 -14.70 -26.88
CA ILE A 409 7.68 -13.34 -27.46
C ILE A 409 9.10 -12.91 -27.89
N LEU A 410 10.14 -13.63 -27.43
CA LEU A 410 11.55 -13.32 -27.70
C LEU A 410 12.25 -14.31 -28.65
N ASP A 411 11.55 -15.32 -29.18
CA ASP A 411 12.13 -16.35 -30.05
C ASP A 411 12.71 -15.77 -31.35
N GLY A 412 12.07 -14.71 -31.88
CA GLY A 412 12.49 -13.99 -33.08
C GLY A 412 13.69 -13.05 -32.91
N LEU A 413 14.36 -13.03 -31.74
CA LEU A 413 15.56 -12.21 -31.55
C LEU A 413 16.75 -12.71 -32.39
N PRO A 414 17.63 -11.81 -32.88
CA PRO A 414 18.92 -12.18 -33.47
C PRO A 414 19.78 -12.99 -32.49
N THR A 415 20.63 -13.87 -33.02
CA THR A 415 21.39 -14.85 -32.22
C THR A 415 22.20 -14.23 -31.07
N HIS A 416 22.77 -13.03 -31.24
CA HIS A 416 23.52 -12.34 -30.18
C HIS A 416 22.62 -11.80 -29.05
N MET A 417 21.34 -11.51 -29.32
CA MET A 417 20.37 -11.05 -28.32
C MET A 417 19.57 -12.18 -27.65
N ARG A 418 19.71 -13.43 -28.10
CA ARG A 418 18.99 -14.56 -27.49
C ARG A 418 19.46 -14.80 -26.06
N GLN A 419 18.60 -15.43 -25.27
CA GLN A 419 18.88 -15.83 -23.88
C GLN A 419 20.19 -16.65 -23.78
N TRP A 420 20.42 -17.51 -24.78
CA TRP A 420 21.58 -18.40 -24.94
C TRP A 420 22.51 -17.92 -26.07
N GLY A 421 22.58 -16.61 -26.30
CA GLY A 421 23.48 -16.01 -27.30
C GLY A 421 24.95 -16.31 -26.99
N PRO A 422 25.81 -16.47 -28.01
CA PRO A 422 27.20 -16.90 -27.84
C PRO A 422 28.07 -15.78 -27.21
N GLY A 423 28.23 -15.81 -25.89
CA GLY A 423 29.02 -14.83 -25.14
C GLY A 423 30.53 -14.88 -25.35
N ASP A 424 31.06 -15.93 -25.99
CA ASP A 424 32.49 -16.29 -25.96
C ASP A 424 33.29 -15.97 -27.25
N ASN A 425 32.68 -15.36 -28.28
CA ASN A 425 33.37 -15.07 -29.55
C ASN A 425 34.03 -13.67 -29.64
N TYR A 426 33.93 -12.84 -28.60
CA TYR A 426 34.69 -11.59 -28.47
C TYR A 426 35.73 -11.79 -27.37
N GLN A 427 37.02 -11.70 -27.70
CA GLN A 427 38.08 -12.05 -26.75
C GLN A 427 38.11 -11.10 -25.54
N PRO A 428 38.27 -11.60 -24.31
CA PRO A 428 38.53 -10.76 -23.14
C PRO A 428 39.82 -9.95 -23.35
N PHE A 429 39.70 -8.63 -23.48
CA PHE A 429 40.84 -7.77 -23.76
C PHE A 429 41.79 -7.72 -22.54
N ASP A 430 43.10 -7.85 -22.77
CA ASP A 430 44.05 -7.97 -21.66
C ASP A 430 44.14 -6.64 -20.89
N SER A 431 44.09 -6.77 -19.56
CA SER A 431 43.91 -5.67 -18.59
C SER A 431 45.05 -4.65 -18.53
N ASN A 432 46.12 -4.86 -19.31
CA ASN A 432 47.35 -4.08 -19.27
C ASN A 432 47.36 -2.83 -20.19
N GLU A 433 46.55 -2.79 -21.25
CA GLU A 433 46.58 -1.70 -22.25
C GLU A 433 45.79 -0.43 -21.86
N ARG A 434 45.83 -0.03 -20.58
CA ARG A 434 45.23 1.24 -20.09
C ARG A 434 46.02 2.50 -20.52
N ARG A 435 46.62 2.54 -21.70
CA ARG A 435 47.51 3.63 -22.14
C ARG A 435 47.29 4.03 -23.61
N GLN A 436 46.68 5.20 -23.78
CA GLN A 436 46.45 5.93 -25.03
C GLN A 436 45.60 5.26 -26.14
N GLY A 437 44.35 5.73 -26.27
CA GLY A 437 43.67 5.83 -27.57
C GLY A 437 42.36 5.05 -27.72
N ALA A 438 41.25 5.80 -27.87
CA ALA A 438 39.95 5.41 -28.43
C ALA A 438 39.36 4.02 -28.08
N PHE A 439 38.25 4.01 -27.33
CA PHE A 439 37.24 2.96 -27.52
C PHE A 439 36.73 3.04 -28.97
N THR A 440 36.58 1.88 -29.62
CA THR A 440 35.96 1.77 -30.95
C THR A 440 34.44 1.67 -30.82
N ASP A 441 33.70 2.14 -31.83
CA ASP A 441 32.23 2.14 -31.81
C ASP A 441 31.66 0.72 -31.59
N ALA A 442 32.28 -0.30 -32.17
CA ALA A 442 31.90 -1.71 -31.98
C ALA A 442 31.99 -2.20 -30.52
N ASN A 443 32.92 -1.66 -29.72
CA ASN A 443 33.03 -1.99 -28.30
C ASN A 443 31.89 -1.34 -27.49
N ILE A 444 31.46 -0.14 -27.89
CA ILE A 444 30.30 0.54 -27.30
C ILE A 444 29.01 -0.22 -27.70
N GLU A 445 28.85 -0.59 -28.97
CA GLU A 445 27.73 -1.39 -29.45
C GLU A 445 27.58 -2.72 -28.68
N HIS A 446 28.69 -3.46 -28.49
CA HIS A 446 28.68 -4.70 -27.70
C HIS A 446 28.26 -4.48 -26.24
N LEU A 447 28.80 -3.46 -25.56
CA LEU A 447 28.41 -3.04 -24.21
C LEU A 447 26.90 -2.75 -24.13
N GLN A 448 26.37 -1.98 -25.08
CA GLN A 448 24.95 -1.60 -25.13
C GLN A 448 24.04 -2.81 -25.38
N ASN A 449 24.44 -3.71 -26.28
CA ASN A 449 23.71 -4.94 -26.57
C ASN A 449 23.69 -5.87 -25.35
N GLU A 450 24.80 -6.09 -24.65
CA GLU A 450 24.81 -6.92 -23.44
C GLU A 450 24.00 -6.33 -22.28
N SER A 451 24.12 -5.02 -22.01
CA SER A 451 23.35 -4.37 -20.94
C SER A 451 21.85 -4.35 -21.21
N THR A 452 21.42 -4.24 -22.47
CA THR A 452 20.01 -4.32 -22.85
C THR A 452 19.51 -5.77 -22.95
N ARG A 453 20.35 -6.74 -23.34
CA ARG A 453 20.06 -8.19 -23.28
C ARG A 453 19.77 -8.61 -21.84
N ALA A 454 20.58 -8.16 -20.88
CA ALA A 454 20.32 -8.34 -19.45
C ALA A 454 18.96 -7.77 -19.02
N ASN A 455 18.65 -6.52 -19.43
CA ASN A 455 17.38 -5.88 -19.10
C ASN A 455 16.18 -6.67 -19.62
N LEU A 456 16.23 -7.06 -20.89
CA LEU A 456 15.15 -7.71 -21.62
C LEU A 456 14.80 -9.07 -20.99
N HIS A 457 15.77 -9.97 -20.89
CA HIS A 457 15.52 -11.35 -20.42
C HIS A 457 15.17 -11.41 -18.93
N VAL A 458 15.79 -10.57 -18.08
CA VAL A 458 15.42 -10.51 -16.66
C VAL A 458 14.02 -9.92 -16.47
N SER A 459 13.61 -8.94 -17.30
CA SER A 459 12.24 -8.40 -17.27
C SER A 459 11.20 -9.41 -17.78
N HIS A 460 11.52 -10.13 -18.85
CA HIS A 460 10.69 -11.19 -19.44
C HIS A 460 10.40 -12.31 -18.44
N LEU A 461 11.44 -12.85 -17.80
CA LEU A 461 11.30 -13.87 -16.74
C LEU A 461 10.53 -13.36 -15.52
N TRP A 462 10.71 -12.09 -15.15
CA TRP A 462 9.99 -11.49 -14.02
C TRP A 462 8.50 -11.31 -14.29
N LEU A 463 8.14 -10.96 -15.53
CA LEU A 463 6.75 -10.89 -15.98
C LEU A 463 6.11 -12.29 -16.08
N GLN A 464 6.86 -13.33 -16.47
CA GLN A 464 6.39 -14.71 -16.40
C GLN A 464 6.09 -15.13 -14.94
N ASN A 465 7.00 -14.84 -14.01
CA ASN A 465 6.76 -15.09 -12.58
C ASN A 465 5.54 -14.33 -12.05
N PHE A 466 5.35 -13.07 -12.42
CA PHE A 466 4.19 -12.28 -12.02
C PHE A 466 2.86 -12.87 -12.50
N LEU A 467 2.82 -13.43 -13.72
CA LEU A 467 1.65 -14.14 -14.21
C LEU A 467 1.39 -15.43 -13.41
N LEU A 468 2.43 -16.20 -13.06
CA LEU A 468 2.31 -17.38 -12.19
C LEU A 468 1.80 -17.01 -10.78
N ASP A 469 2.28 -15.91 -10.20
CA ASP A 469 1.79 -15.39 -8.92
C ASP A 469 0.31 -14.95 -8.99
N LYS A 470 -0.13 -14.36 -10.11
CA LYS A 470 -1.55 -14.05 -10.37
C LYS A 470 -2.39 -15.31 -10.59
N MET A 471 -1.86 -16.34 -11.24
CA MET A 471 -2.54 -17.63 -11.47
C MET A 471 -2.76 -18.37 -10.16
N ASP A 472 -1.80 -18.36 -9.24
CA ASP A 472 -1.95 -18.96 -7.91
C ASP A 472 -3.05 -18.27 -7.10
N VAL A 473 -3.18 -16.94 -7.15
CA VAL A 473 -4.29 -16.23 -6.50
C VAL A 473 -5.65 -16.72 -7.02
N VAL A 474 -5.79 -16.88 -8.35
CA VAL A 474 -7.04 -17.40 -8.94
C VAL A 474 -7.28 -18.86 -8.56
N LEU A 475 -6.24 -19.69 -8.48
CA LEU A 475 -6.34 -21.08 -8.05
C LEU A 475 -6.77 -21.22 -6.58
N GLN A 476 -6.31 -20.34 -5.68
CA GLN A 476 -6.83 -20.29 -4.31
C GLN A 476 -8.28 -19.78 -4.28
N GLU A 477 -8.62 -18.74 -5.06
CA GLU A 477 -10.02 -18.28 -5.21
C GLU A 477 -10.96 -19.37 -5.74
N MET A 478 -10.46 -20.33 -6.54
CA MET A 478 -11.22 -21.52 -6.97
C MET A 478 -11.36 -22.53 -5.84
N LYS A 479 -10.27 -22.80 -5.11
CA LYS A 479 -10.26 -23.74 -3.97
C LYS A 479 -11.29 -23.35 -2.89
N ASP A 480 -11.41 -22.06 -2.62
CA ASP A 480 -12.36 -21.52 -1.64
C ASP A 480 -13.84 -21.56 -2.10
N ARG A 481 -14.11 -21.98 -3.35
CA ARG A 481 -15.45 -22.01 -3.96
C ARG A 481 -15.92 -23.40 -4.38
N GLU A 482 -15.07 -24.21 -4.99
CA GLU A 482 -15.42 -25.51 -5.55
C GLU A 482 -14.47 -26.60 -5.06
N GLY A 483 -15.03 -27.73 -4.62
CA GLY A 483 -14.34 -28.75 -3.83
C GLY A 483 -13.35 -29.67 -4.58
N ASP A 484 -12.92 -29.34 -5.80
CA ASP A 484 -11.86 -30.11 -6.49
C ASP A 484 -10.46 -29.65 -6.04
N GLU A 485 -10.13 -29.97 -4.78
CA GLU A 485 -8.79 -29.78 -4.24
C GLU A 485 -7.71 -30.51 -5.06
N SER A 486 -8.07 -31.59 -5.77
CA SER A 486 -7.12 -32.43 -6.51
C SER A 486 -6.63 -31.76 -7.80
N TYR A 487 -7.55 -31.17 -8.57
CA TYR A 487 -7.22 -30.33 -9.72
C TYR A 487 -6.38 -29.14 -9.27
N VAL A 488 -6.85 -28.39 -8.25
CA VAL A 488 -6.15 -27.18 -7.79
C VAL A 488 -4.75 -27.49 -7.27
N ALA A 489 -4.58 -28.52 -6.43
CA ALA A 489 -3.26 -28.93 -5.94
C ALA A 489 -2.32 -29.38 -7.07
N THR A 490 -2.86 -29.98 -8.14
CA THR A 490 -2.09 -30.36 -9.33
C THR A 490 -1.65 -29.13 -10.13
N GLN A 491 -2.52 -28.14 -10.30
CA GLN A 491 -2.16 -26.89 -10.99
C GLN A 491 -1.12 -26.08 -10.20
N LEU A 492 -1.30 -25.92 -8.88
CA LEU A 492 -0.33 -25.25 -8.01
C LEU A 492 1.06 -25.94 -8.04
N LYS A 493 1.08 -27.28 -8.10
CA LYS A 493 2.32 -28.06 -8.30
C LYS A 493 2.99 -27.78 -9.64
N GLN A 494 2.23 -27.53 -10.71
CA GLN A 494 2.81 -27.17 -12.00
C GLN A 494 3.29 -25.72 -12.03
N ASN A 495 2.51 -24.76 -11.53
CA ASN A 495 2.93 -23.36 -11.42
C ASN A 495 4.24 -23.22 -10.61
N TRP A 496 4.43 -24.02 -9.56
CA TRP A 496 5.67 -24.04 -8.80
C TRP A 496 6.87 -24.59 -9.61
N ARG A 497 6.68 -25.64 -10.43
CA ARG A 497 7.72 -26.13 -11.36
C ARG A 497 8.09 -25.09 -12.41
N ASP A 498 7.10 -24.38 -12.93
CA ASP A 498 7.31 -23.30 -13.88
C ASP A 498 8.13 -22.15 -13.26
N ARG A 499 7.94 -21.86 -11.96
CA ARG A 499 8.84 -20.95 -11.19
C ARG A 499 10.24 -21.52 -10.99
N GLU A 500 10.39 -22.82 -10.72
CA GLU A 500 11.72 -23.46 -10.64
C GLU A 500 12.49 -23.27 -11.97
N ASP A 501 11.79 -23.42 -13.09
CA ASP A 501 12.38 -23.25 -14.42
C ASP A 501 12.73 -21.79 -14.72
N VAL A 502 11.85 -20.83 -14.40
CA VAL A 502 12.12 -19.39 -14.49
C VAL A 502 13.33 -18.97 -13.63
N ALA A 503 13.48 -19.53 -12.43
CA ALA A 503 14.63 -19.27 -11.57
C ALA A 503 15.95 -19.86 -12.12
N ARG A 504 15.89 -21.10 -12.63
CA ARG A 504 17.01 -21.78 -13.32
C ARG A 504 17.48 -21.00 -14.55
N GLN A 505 16.54 -20.51 -15.37
CA GLN A 505 16.79 -19.66 -16.52
C GLN A 505 17.42 -18.31 -16.09
N LEU A 506 16.90 -17.68 -15.03
CA LEU A 506 17.42 -16.42 -14.51
C LEU A 506 18.88 -16.53 -14.06
N LEU A 507 19.22 -17.57 -13.28
CA LEU A 507 20.60 -17.76 -12.82
C LEU A 507 21.57 -17.92 -14.00
N HIS A 508 21.18 -18.60 -15.09
CA HIS A 508 22.04 -18.68 -16.26
C HIS A 508 22.32 -17.31 -16.89
N ILE A 509 21.31 -16.44 -17.02
CA ILE A 509 21.51 -15.07 -17.54
C ILE A 509 22.46 -14.29 -16.61
N LEU A 510 22.27 -14.40 -15.29
CA LEU A 510 23.09 -13.71 -14.30
C LEU A 510 24.53 -14.23 -14.19
N HIS A 511 24.81 -15.46 -14.64
CA HIS A 511 26.16 -16.04 -14.67
C HIS A 511 26.83 -15.95 -16.05
N SER A 512 26.07 -15.81 -17.14
CA SER A 512 26.59 -15.68 -18.51
C SER A 512 26.86 -14.22 -18.92
N ILE A 513 26.24 -13.24 -18.27
CA ILE A 513 26.48 -11.81 -18.52
C ILE A 513 27.49 -11.27 -17.49
N PRO A 514 28.65 -10.72 -17.91
CA PRO A 514 29.60 -10.05 -17.02
C PRO A 514 28.99 -8.96 -16.15
N HIS A 515 29.45 -8.85 -14.90
CA HIS A 515 28.94 -7.87 -13.91
C HIS A 515 28.91 -6.42 -14.43
N ALA A 516 29.91 -6.02 -15.23
CA ALA A 516 29.98 -4.68 -15.84
C ALA A 516 28.82 -4.35 -16.79
N TYR A 517 28.15 -5.36 -17.36
CA TYR A 517 26.99 -5.20 -18.24
C TYR A 517 25.66 -5.38 -17.48
N LEU A 518 25.68 -6.10 -16.35
CA LEU A 518 24.55 -6.13 -15.41
C LEU A 518 24.39 -4.80 -14.67
N GLU A 519 25.49 -4.18 -14.25
CA GLU A 519 25.53 -2.97 -13.39
C GLU A 519 24.67 -1.79 -13.89
N PRO A 520 24.66 -1.38 -15.18
CA PRO A 520 23.87 -0.24 -15.66
C PRO A 520 22.35 -0.38 -15.49
N ASN A 521 21.85 -1.59 -15.20
CA ASN A 521 20.45 -1.82 -14.85
C ASN A 521 20.10 -1.42 -13.40
N GLY A 522 21.11 -1.27 -12.55
CA GLY A 522 21.02 -0.89 -11.14
C GLY A 522 20.04 -1.75 -10.33
N LEU A 523 19.45 -1.12 -9.31
CA LEU A 523 18.48 -1.74 -8.42
C LEU A 523 17.30 -2.37 -9.16
N TYR A 524 16.86 -1.84 -10.31
CA TYR A 524 15.69 -2.36 -11.03
C TYR A 524 15.85 -3.83 -11.44
N LEU A 525 17.06 -4.27 -11.79
CA LEU A 525 17.38 -5.69 -12.01
C LEU A 525 17.41 -6.46 -10.68
N ILE A 526 18.02 -5.89 -9.65
CA ILE A 526 18.16 -6.48 -8.31
C ILE A 526 16.78 -6.80 -7.67
N TYR A 527 15.78 -5.92 -7.80
CA TYR A 527 14.41 -6.22 -7.35
C TYR A 527 13.75 -7.37 -8.14
N LYS A 528 13.96 -7.45 -9.46
CA LYS A 528 13.41 -8.53 -10.31
C LYS A 528 13.99 -9.88 -9.91
N VAL A 529 15.31 -9.93 -9.67
CA VAL A 529 16.01 -11.11 -9.15
C VAL A 529 15.50 -11.49 -7.76
N ARG A 530 15.35 -10.54 -6.83
CA ARG A 530 14.76 -10.76 -5.49
C ARG A 530 13.34 -11.31 -5.56
N SER A 531 12.52 -10.77 -6.46
CA SER A 531 11.13 -11.21 -6.69
C SER A 531 11.08 -12.69 -7.10
N ILE A 532 11.81 -13.07 -8.16
CA ILE A 532 11.86 -14.46 -8.65
C ILE A 532 12.45 -15.40 -7.58
N ALA A 533 13.55 -15.02 -6.94
CA ALA A 533 14.16 -15.81 -5.87
C ALA A 533 13.17 -16.08 -4.71
N SER A 534 12.42 -15.06 -4.28
CA SER A 534 11.45 -15.19 -3.20
C SER A 534 10.25 -16.10 -3.54
N SER A 535 9.88 -16.18 -4.83
CA SER A 535 8.73 -16.97 -5.29
C SER A 535 8.90 -18.48 -5.07
N LEU A 536 10.13 -18.99 -5.13
CA LEU A 536 10.46 -20.41 -4.93
C LEU A 536 10.04 -20.91 -3.53
N LEU A 537 9.99 -20.00 -2.56
CA LEU A 537 9.67 -20.29 -1.16
C LEU A 537 8.16 -20.49 -0.94
N ASN A 538 7.32 -20.07 -1.89
CA ASN A 538 5.88 -20.30 -1.88
C ASN A 538 5.54 -21.73 -2.36
N CYS A 539 6.13 -22.76 -1.75
CA CYS A 539 5.89 -24.16 -2.12
C CYS A 539 4.50 -24.62 -1.65
N PRO A 540 3.56 -24.97 -2.54
CA PRO A 540 2.18 -25.31 -2.18
C PRO A 540 1.97 -26.77 -1.76
N PHE A 541 3.05 -27.47 -1.41
CA PHE A 541 3.07 -28.88 -1.00
C PHE A 541 4.31 -29.14 -0.14
N GLU A 542 4.31 -30.26 0.61
CA GLU A 542 5.46 -30.64 1.43
C GLU A 542 6.72 -30.82 0.60
N MET A 543 7.81 -30.18 1.04
CA MET A 543 9.09 -30.26 0.34
C MET A 543 9.80 -31.55 0.70
N ASP A 544 9.96 -32.46 -0.27
CA ASP A 544 10.86 -33.59 -0.10
C ASP A 544 12.31 -33.11 0.13
N ARG A 545 13.16 -33.99 0.69
CA ARG A 545 14.52 -33.65 1.07
C ARG A 545 15.41 -33.22 -0.11
N GLN A 546 15.12 -33.67 -1.33
CA GLN A 546 15.85 -33.26 -2.54
C GLN A 546 15.34 -31.91 -3.04
N LEU A 547 14.02 -31.67 -3.03
CA LEU A 547 13.40 -30.40 -3.38
C LEU A 547 13.87 -29.27 -2.45
N SER A 548 13.82 -29.51 -1.13
CA SER A 548 14.29 -28.56 -0.11
C SER A 548 15.77 -28.21 -0.31
N ARG A 549 16.61 -29.18 -0.69
CA ARG A 549 18.01 -28.94 -1.03
C ARG A 549 18.16 -28.11 -2.31
N ARG A 550 17.47 -28.44 -3.40
CA ARG A 550 17.51 -27.68 -4.67
C ARG A 550 17.08 -26.22 -4.50
N VAL A 551 16.02 -25.96 -3.74
CA VAL A 551 15.60 -24.59 -3.42
C VAL A 551 16.64 -23.86 -2.58
N SER A 552 17.24 -24.54 -1.60
CA SER A 552 18.35 -23.96 -0.81
C SER A 552 19.56 -23.61 -1.69
N GLU A 553 19.90 -24.47 -2.66
CA GLU A 553 20.95 -24.24 -3.65
C GLU A 553 20.64 -23.01 -4.52
N TYR A 554 19.43 -22.90 -5.11
CA TYR A 554 19.03 -21.71 -5.88
C TYR A 554 19.06 -20.41 -5.05
N ILE A 555 18.51 -20.42 -3.83
CA ILE A 555 18.51 -19.25 -2.93
C ILE A 555 19.94 -18.85 -2.56
N GLN A 556 20.86 -19.81 -2.40
CA GLN A 556 22.27 -19.54 -2.14
C GLN A 556 22.94 -18.85 -3.34
N GLU A 557 22.73 -19.33 -4.57
CA GLU A 557 23.30 -18.69 -5.76
C GLU A 557 22.70 -17.30 -6.02
N PHE A 558 21.39 -17.11 -5.84
CA PHE A 558 20.79 -15.78 -5.90
C PHE A 558 21.37 -14.83 -4.84
N THR A 559 21.59 -15.31 -3.60
CA THR A 559 22.18 -14.50 -2.53
C THR A 559 23.61 -14.08 -2.86
N LYS A 560 24.42 -14.99 -3.45
CA LYS A 560 25.77 -14.65 -3.94
C LYS A 560 25.71 -13.55 -5.01
N VAL A 561 24.92 -13.75 -6.08
CA VAL A 561 24.80 -12.77 -7.18
C VAL A 561 24.32 -11.40 -6.66
N LEU A 562 23.29 -11.39 -5.81
CA LEU A 562 22.76 -10.16 -5.20
C LEU A 562 23.80 -9.44 -4.33
N SER A 563 24.71 -10.15 -3.66
CA SER A 563 25.77 -9.55 -2.85
C SER A 563 26.89 -8.88 -3.67
N TYR A 564 27.06 -9.23 -4.94
CA TYR A 564 27.97 -8.53 -5.86
C TYR A 564 27.29 -7.36 -6.58
N LEU A 565 25.98 -7.46 -6.84
CA LEU A 565 25.20 -6.43 -7.53
C LEU A 565 24.79 -5.27 -6.61
N ASP A 566 24.39 -5.54 -5.37
CA ASP A 566 23.84 -4.49 -4.48
C ASP A 566 24.95 -3.67 -3.80
N ARG A 567 25.35 -2.59 -4.48
CA ARG A 567 26.28 -1.56 -3.98
C ARG A 567 25.55 -0.33 -3.42
N SER A 568 24.37 -0.53 -2.82
CA SER A 568 23.62 0.56 -2.17
C SER A 568 24.35 1.03 -0.91
N GLU A 569 24.54 2.35 -0.78
CA GLU A 569 25.17 2.98 0.40
C GLU A 569 24.25 2.97 1.63
N ILE A 570 22.94 2.82 1.40
CA ILE A 570 21.88 2.70 2.41
C ILE A 570 21.21 1.33 2.23
N VAL A 571 20.97 0.61 3.33
CA VAL A 571 20.22 -0.65 3.29
C VAL A 571 18.82 -0.40 2.76
N ASN A 572 18.50 -1.01 1.63
CA ASN A 572 17.19 -0.83 0.99
C ASN A 572 16.09 -1.53 1.82
N THR A 573 15.23 -0.73 2.44
CA THR A 573 14.22 -1.17 3.41
C THR A 573 12.79 -1.19 2.85
N ASP A 574 12.59 -1.23 1.54
CA ASP A 574 11.25 -1.17 0.91
C ASP A 574 10.26 -2.27 1.35
N GLY A 575 10.73 -3.36 1.96
CA GLY A 575 9.87 -4.36 2.61
C GLY A 575 9.29 -3.94 3.98
N LEU A 576 9.69 -2.78 4.49
CA LEU A 576 9.22 -2.14 5.71
C LEU A 576 8.51 -0.83 5.34
N ARG A 577 7.34 -0.57 5.94
CA ARG A 577 6.65 0.73 5.82
C ARG A 577 7.43 1.82 6.58
N SER A 578 8.52 2.33 6.02
CA SER A 578 9.30 3.44 6.58
C SER A 578 8.58 4.81 6.51
N TRP A 579 7.28 4.82 6.19
CA TRP A 579 6.45 5.99 5.88
C TRP A 579 5.15 5.95 6.67
N ILE A 580 5.32 6.00 7.98
CA ILE A 580 4.30 6.43 8.96
C ILE A 580 4.96 7.57 9.74
N ASP A 581 4.19 8.62 9.96
CA ASP A 581 4.56 9.80 10.76
C ASP A 581 5.06 9.37 12.15
N GLU A 582 6.24 9.84 12.61
CA GLU A 582 6.84 9.32 13.86
C GLU A 582 6.03 9.71 15.11
N ASP A 583 5.18 10.73 15.02
CA ASP A 583 4.20 11.10 16.06
C ASP A 583 2.99 10.13 16.11
N PHE A 584 2.81 9.23 15.13
CA PHE A 584 1.74 8.21 15.09
C PHE A 584 2.23 6.85 15.61
N THR A 585 2.32 6.70 16.93
CA THR A 585 2.62 5.42 17.62
C THR A 585 1.43 4.44 17.62
N VAL A 586 0.99 4.01 16.43
CA VAL A 586 -0.07 3.00 16.25
C VAL A 586 0.54 1.60 16.04
N ALA A 587 0.15 0.66 16.90
CA ALA A 587 0.66 -0.72 16.87
C ALA A 587 0.01 -1.60 15.77
N ASP A 588 0.25 -1.29 14.50
CA ASP A 588 -0.15 -2.14 13.36
C ASP A 588 0.80 -3.36 13.22
N LYS A 589 0.66 -4.33 14.13
CA LYS A 589 1.47 -5.57 14.16
C LYS A 589 0.85 -6.78 13.45
N ASP A 590 -0.40 -6.68 13.01
CA ASP A 590 -1.14 -7.81 12.42
C ASP A 590 -1.26 -7.74 10.89
N VAL A 591 -0.55 -6.81 10.23
CA VAL A 591 -0.35 -6.81 8.77
C VAL A 591 1.13 -6.95 8.43
N VAL A 592 1.73 -8.03 8.91
CA VAL A 592 3.03 -8.55 8.45
C VAL A 592 2.78 -9.72 7.51
N PRO A 593 2.95 -9.56 6.18
CA PRO A 593 2.92 -10.69 5.25
C PRO A 593 4.00 -11.72 5.63
N ARG A 594 3.71 -13.01 5.50
CA ARG A 594 4.64 -14.10 5.91
C ARG A 594 6.03 -14.05 5.24
N ALA A 595 6.19 -13.28 4.16
CA ALA A 595 7.48 -12.99 3.53
C ALA A 595 8.46 -12.18 4.41
N SER A 596 7.97 -11.31 5.31
CA SER A 596 8.84 -10.36 6.03
C SER A 596 9.83 -11.04 6.99
N THR A 597 9.45 -12.14 7.64
CA THR A 597 10.36 -12.92 8.50
C THR A 597 11.53 -13.48 7.69
N ILE A 598 11.27 -13.92 6.46
CA ILE A 598 12.30 -14.46 5.56
C ILE A 598 13.20 -13.34 5.02
N LEU A 599 12.66 -12.16 4.73
CA LEU A 599 13.44 -10.98 4.40
C LEU A 599 14.38 -10.57 5.55
N VAL A 600 13.92 -10.62 6.81
CA VAL A 600 14.78 -10.45 7.99
C VAL A 600 15.85 -11.55 8.05
N GLN A 601 15.52 -12.80 7.73
CA GLN A 601 16.48 -13.91 7.65
C GLN A 601 17.58 -13.64 6.58
N LEU A 602 17.19 -13.13 5.41
CA LEU A 602 18.10 -12.79 4.31
C LEU A 602 18.98 -11.58 4.64
N CYS A 603 18.42 -10.55 5.29
CA CYS A 603 19.20 -9.43 5.82
C CYS A 603 20.19 -9.89 6.90
N LEU A 604 19.80 -10.82 7.78
CA LEU A 604 20.70 -11.41 8.79
C LEU A 604 21.83 -12.24 8.15
N SER A 605 21.56 -13.00 7.08
CA SER A 605 22.63 -13.66 6.33
C SER A 605 23.55 -12.67 5.62
N ALA A 606 23.01 -11.60 5.03
CA ALA A 606 23.82 -10.54 4.40
C ALA A 606 24.72 -9.82 5.43
N ILE A 607 24.18 -9.49 6.61
CA ILE A 607 24.96 -8.93 7.73
C ILE A 607 26.07 -9.90 8.16
N SER A 608 25.77 -11.21 8.21
CA SER A 608 26.76 -12.25 8.53
C SER A 608 27.86 -12.34 7.47
N SER A 609 27.53 -12.22 6.18
CA SER A 609 28.50 -12.19 5.07
C SER A 609 29.36 -10.92 5.09
N CYS A 610 28.77 -9.74 5.30
CA CYS A 610 29.52 -8.49 5.43
C CYS A 610 30.50 -8.53 6.62
N ALA A 611 30.09 -9.11 7.76
CA ALA A 611 30.98 -9.34 8.90
C ALA A 611 32.15 -10.30 8.55
N PHE A 612 31.89 -11.32 7.73
CA PHE A 612 32.91 -12.25 7.25
C PHE A 612 33.91 -11.58 6.30
N SER A 613 33.43 -10.76 5.35
CA SER A 613 34.28 -9.97 4.46
C SER A 613 35.14 -8.94 5.22
N ALA A 614 34.57 -8.28 6.25
CA ALA A 614 35.32 -7.37 7.11
C ALA A 614 36.44 -8.10 7.90
N LEU A 615 36.18 -9.33 8.35
CA LEU A 615 37.19 -10.19 9.00
C LEU A 615 38.30 -10.62 8.02
N GLN A 616 37.97 -10.95 6.77
CA GLN A 616 39.00 -11.24 5.75
C GLN A 616 39.83 -9.99 5.40
N TYR A 617 39.22 -8.80 5.29
CA TYR A 617 39.97 -7.57 5.00
C TYR A 617 40.97 -7.21 6.12
N GLN A 618 40.64 -7.49 7.39
CA GLN A 618 41.56 -7.32 8.52
C GLN A 618 42.73 -8.32 8.54
N GLN A 619 42.69 -9.43 7.80
CA GLN A 619 43.84 -10.35 7.69
C GLN A 619 44.92 -9.88 6.72
N ILE A 620 44.67 -8.83 5.91
CA ILE A 620 45.54 -8.43 4.79
C ILE A 620 46.43 -7.20 5.12
N ASN A 621 46.11 -6.40 6.14
CA ASN A 621 46.88 -5.19 6.51
C ASN A 621 47.09 -5.02 8.03
N PRO A 622 48.29 -5.28 8.59
CA PRO A 622 48.53 -5.32 10.03
C PRO A 622 49.03 -3.99 10.64
N ILE A 623 48.31 -2.88 10.45
CA ILE A 623 48.73 -1.56 11.00
C ILE A 623 47.60 -0.85 11.76
N LYS A 624 47.90 -0.50 13.03
CA LYS A 624 47.09 0.24 14.04
C LYS A 624 45.81 -0.47 14.52
N SER A 625 45.81 -0.83 15.80
CA SER A 625 44.68 -1.48 16.48
C SER A 625 43.75 -0.48 17.18
N VAL A 626 42.44 -0.78 17.16
CA VAL A 626 41.43 -0.22 18.08
C VAL A 626 40.74 -1.41 18.76
N ARG A 627 40.56 -1.33 20.09
CA ARG A 627 40.41 -2.52 20.94
C ARG A 627 38.99 -2.66 21.52
N MET A 628 38.06 -3.19 20.75
CA MET A 628 36.73 -3.59 21.26
C MET A 628 36.81 -4.89 22.07
N LYS A 629 35.96 -5.03 23.09
CA LYS A 629 36.02 -6.14 24.07
C LYS A 629 35.14 -7.33 23.64
N PRO A 630 35.60 -8.58 23.78
CA PRO A 630 34.81 -9.76 23.43
C PRO A 630 33.80 -10.11 24.53
N LEU A 631 32.54 -9.69 24.35
CA LEU A 631 31.43 -10.18 25.18
C LEU A 631 30.20 -10.60 24.36
N HIS A 632 29.98 -10.02 23.17
CA HIS A 632 28.85 -10.36 22.30
C HIS A 632 29.07 -11.61 21.43
N LEU A 633 30.31 -12.10 21.29
CA LEU A 633 30.65 -13.22 20.39
C LEU A 633 30.28 -14.61 20.94
N PHE A 634 30.03 -14.73 22.25
CA PHE A 634 29.87 -16.04 22.92
C PHE A 634 28.46 -16.65 22.82
N MET A 635 27.46 -15.88 22.38
CA MET A 635 26.05 -16.32 22.30
C MET A 635 25.68 -17.03 20.98
N ALA A 636 26.62 -17.19 20.04
CA ALA A 636 26.34 -17.61 18.67
C ALA A 636 26.67 -19.08 18.31
N PHE A 637 27.27 -19.86 19.23
CA PHE A 637 28.00 -21.09 18.86
C PHE A 637 27.48 -22.43 19.44
N ILE A 638 26.25 -22.48 19.97
CA ILE A 638 25.60 -23.74 20.37
C ILE A 638 24.21 -23.81 19.72
N GLY A 639 24.08 -24.55 18.62
CA GLY A 639 22.82 -24.60 17.85
C GLY A 639 22.73 -25.57 16.67
N LEU A 640 23.69 -26.47 16.47
CA LEU A 640 23.66 -27.49 15.39
C LEU A 640 24.15 -28.86 15.89
N SER A 641 23.64 -29.92 15.27
CA SER A 641 24.13 -31.31 15.37
C SER A 641 23.87 -32.12 16.65
N ILE A 642 22.64 -32.05 17.17
CA ILE A 642 21.98 -33.20 17.82
C ILE A 642 20.52 -33.23 17.34
N ASN A 643 19.92 -34.41 17.18
CA ASN A 643 18.45 -34.57 17.11
C ASN A 643 17.90 -35.01 18.49
N PRO A 644 17.65 -34.10 19.44
CA PRO A 644 16.84 -34.42 20.61
C PRO A 644 15.35 -34.39 20.24
N VAL A 645 14.54 -35.17 20.96
CA VAL A 645 13.10 -34.92 21.06
C VAL A 645 12.87 -33.47 21.49
N SER A 646 11.98 -32.74 20.84
CA SER A 646 11.79 -31.30 21.10
C SER A 646 10.94 -31.03 22.35
N ALA A 647 11.41 -31.51 23.50
CA ALA A 647 10.91 -31.10 24.81
C ALA A 647 11.36 -29.66 25.10
N ARG A 648 10.43 -28.71 24.94
CA ARG A 648 10.64 -27.29 25.23
C ARG A 648 10.14 -27.00 26.65
N CYS A 649 11.05 -27.08 27.62
CA CYS A 649 10.79 -26.59 28.97
C CYS A 649 10.41 -25.10 28.94
N PHE A 650 9.39 -24.72 29.73
CA PHE A 650 8.95 -23.33 29.81
C PHE A 650 10.00 -22.47 30.53
N LYS A 651 10.35 -21.33 29.94
CA LYS A 651 11.38 -20.41 30.48
C LYS A 651 10.79 -19.49 31.58
N THR A 652 9.49 -19.22 31.48
CA THR A 652 8.63 -18.51 32.44
C THR A 652 7.56 -19.46 32.96
N GLY A 653 6.52 -18.98 33.67
CA GLY A 653 5.53 -19.85 34.36
C GLY A 653 5.93 -20.18 35.80
N ALA A 654 5.14 -20.99 36.51
CA ALA A 654 5.48 -21.36 37.90
C ALA A 654 6.58 -22.42 37.95
N LYS A 655 6.99 -22.79 39.17
CA LYS A 655 7.72 -24.04 39.41
C LYS A 655 6.77 -25.05 40.01
N TRP A 656 6.97 -26.33 39.75
CA TRP A 656 6.29 -27.40 40.47
C TRP A 656 6.50 -27.23 41.99
N GLN A 657 5.41 -27.17 42.76
CA GLN A 657 5.46 -27.16 44.23
C GLN A 657 5.76 -28.56 44.76
N ASP A 658 5.01 -29.56 44.28
CA ASP A 658 5.30 -30.98 44.49
C ASP A 658 5.27 -31.74 43.15
N ARG A 659 6.42 -32.32 42.76
CA ARG A 659 6.51 -33.16 41.55
C ARG A 659 6.00 -34.58 41.77
N ALA A 660 6.03 -35.11 42.99
CA ALA A 660 5.49 -36.44 43.27
C ALA A 660 3.96 -36.43 43.12
N ALA A 661 3.30 -35.43 43.70
CA ALA A 661 1.87 -35.19 43.48
C ALA A 661 1.54 -34.91 42.00
N ALA A 662 2.32 -34.06 41.31
CA ALA A 662 2.12 -33.82 39.88
C ALA A 662 2.22 -35.11 39.04
N ARG A 663 3.19 -36.00 39.32
CA ARG A 663 3.31 -37.29 38.63
C ARG A 663 2.15 -38.24 38.93
N GLN A 664 1.60 -38.22 40.15
CA GLN A 664 0.38 -38.97 40.46
C GLN A 664 -0.82 -38.41 39.70
N HIS A 665 -1.01 -37.09 39.67
CA HIS A 665 -2.06 -36.45 38.88
C HIS A 665 -1.99 -36.75 37.38
N ALA A 666 -0.79 -37.02 36.84
CA ALA A 666 -0.62 -37.52 35.47
C ALA A 666 -1.07 -39.00 35.32
N VAL A 667 -0.88 -39.85 36.33
CA VAL A 667 -1.48 -41.20 36.38
C VAL A 667 -2.99 -41.10 36.39
N ASP A 668 -3.55 -40.32 37.32
CA ASP A 668 -4.99 -40.13 37.48
C ASP A 668 -5.64 -39.60 36.19
N ALA A 669 -4.96 -38.68 35.48
CA ALA A 669 -5.45 -38.12 34.22
C ALA A 669 -5.39 -39.10 33.03
N CYS A 670 -4.40 -40.01 32.97
CA CYS A 670 -4.25 -40.98 31.89
C CYS A 670 -5.02 -42.30 32.11
N LYS A 671 -5.16 -42.75 33.37
CA LYS A 671 -5.70 -44.07 33.74
C LYS A 671 -6.96 -44.03 34.61
N GLY A 672 -7.36 -42.86 35.09
CA GLY A 672 -8.44 -42.72 36.07
C GLY A 672 -7.99 -42.96 37.51
N ASP A 673 -8.90 -42.70 38.45
CA ASP A 673 -8.70 -42.83 39.90
C ASP A 673 -9.20 -44.18 40.47
N GLY A 674 -9.64 -45.09 39.58
CA GLY A 674 -10.27 -46.36 39.93
C GLY A 674 -11.79 -46.30 40.13
N VAL A 675 -12.39 -45.10 40.09
CA VAL A 675 -13.85 -44.86 40.14
C VAL A 675 -14.34 -44.16 38.85
N HIS A 676 -13.52 -43.28 38.29
CA HIS A 676 -13.74 -42.53 37.06
C HIS A 676 -12.66 -42.90 36.02
N ARG A 677 -13.03 -42.89 34.72
CA ARG A 677 -12.08 -43.07 33.61
C ARG A 677 -11.05 -41.94 33.54
N GLY A 678 -9.91 -42.21 32.92
CA GLY A 678 -8.90 -41.19 32.64
C GLY A 678 -9.46 -40.09 31.73
N ALA A 679 -9.03 -38.85 31.95
CA ALA A 679 -9.37 -37.71 31.08
C ALA A 679 -8.74 -37.83 29.68
N PHE A 680 -7.72 -38.68 29.52
CA PHE A 680 -7.06 -39.01 28.27
C PHE A 680 -7.23 -40.50 27.86
N GLU A 681 -8.24 -41.18 28.41
CA GLU A 681 -8.48 -42.60 28.16
C GLU A 681 -9.43 -42.82 26.97
N GLY A 682 -8.89 -43.25 25.84
CA GLY A 682 -9.63 -43.62 24.62
C GLY A 682 -9.20 -42.83 23.38
N THR A 683 -9.98 -42.99 22.30
CA THR A 683 -9.57 -42.60 20.96
C THR A 683 -9.76 -41.11 20.70
N PHE A 684 -8.69 -40.44 20.30
CA PHE A 684 -8.70 -39.02 19.92
C PHE A 684 -9.05 -38.91 18.44
N ALA A 685 -10.03 -38.07 18.12
CA ALA A 685 -10.34 -37.70 16.74
C ALA A 685 -9.15 -36.97 16.08
N ALA A 686 -9.19 -36.87 14.74
CA ALA A 686 -8.16 -36.22 13.97
C ALA A 686 -7.99 -34.74 14.39
N GLY A 687 -6.75 -34.31 14.66
CA GLY A 687 -6.41 -32.98 15.17
C GLY A 687 -6.83 -32.68 16.61
N GLN A 688 -7.52 -33.59 17.30
CA GLN A 688 -8.17 -33.31 18.59
C GLN A 688 -7.16 -33.08 19.72
N ALA A 689 -7.28 -31.93 20.39
CA ALA A 689 -6.64 -31.64 21.67
C ALA A 689 -7.61 -31.84 22.84
N VAL A 690 -7.13 -32.45 23.92
CA VAL A 690 -7.86 -32.61 25.20
C VAL A 690 -7.01 -32.03 26.32
N ASN A 691 -7.65 -31.27 27.21
CA ASN A 691 -7.00 -30.59 28.34
C ASN A 691 -7.58 -31.07 29.67
N LYS A 692 -6.73 -31.22 30.69
CA LYS A 692 -7.12 -31.52 32.07
C LYS A 692 -6.40 -30.59 33.03
N CYS A 693 -7.13 -29.59 33.55
CA CYS A 693 -6.66 -28.73 34.63
C CYS A 693 -7.03 -29.35 36.00
N ILE A 694 -6.09 -29.30 36.94
CA ILE A 694 -6.19 -29.87 38.30
C ILE A 694 -5.74 -28.80 39.30
N GLN A 695 -6.54 -28.55 40.34
CA GLN A 695 -6.11 -27.70 41.47
C GLN A 695 -5.27 -28.56 42.43
N HIS A 696 -3.97 -28.31 42.49
CA HIS A 696 -3.07 -29.09 43.35
C HIS A 696 -2.94 -28.46 44.76
N SER A 697 -2.85 -27.13 44.83
CA SER A 697 -2.79 -26.39 46.10
C SER A 697 -3.56 -25.07 46.00
N PRO A 698 -3.82 -24.36 47.12
CA PRO A 698 -4.39 -23.00 47.10
C PRO A 698 -3.57 -21.97 46.32
N THR A 699 -2.34 -22.29 45.89
CA THR A 699 -1.47 -21.39 45.11
C THR A 699 -0.93 -22.01 43.82
N GLN A 700 -1.36 -23.23 43.46
CA GLN A 700 -0.93 -23.92 42.23
C GLN A 700 -2.05 -24.72 41.57
N LYS A 701 -2.24 -24.44 40.27
CA LYS A 701 -2.92 -25.32 39.31
C LYS A 701 -1.89 -26.06 38.46
N ILE A 702 -2.28 -27.23 37.98
CA ILE A 702 -1.52 -28.04 37.02
C ILE A 702 -2.41 -28.26 35.81
N GLU A 703 -1.92 -27.95 34.61
CA GLU A 703 -2.59 -28.25 33.36
C GLU A 703 -1.82 -29.35 32.61
N PHE A 704 -2.53 -30.40 32.22
CA PHE A 704 -2.05 -31.39 31.26
C PHE A 704 -2.81 -31.21 29.94
N MET A 705 -2.11 -31.34 28.81
CA MET A 705 -2.71 -31.37 27.48
C MET A 705 -2.10 -32.50 26.66
N ILE A 706 -2.97 -33.19 25.92
CA ILE A 706 -2.60 -34.18 24.92
C ILE A 706 -3.35 -33.86 23.63
N GLN A 707 -2.65 -33.88 22.49
CA GLN A 707 -3.25 -33.64 21.18
C GLN A 707 -2.78 -34.68 20.15
N ASN A 708 -3.73 -35.27 19.42
CA ASN A 708 -3.48 -35.96 18.16
C ASN A 708 -3.20 -34.92 17.07
N VAL A 709 -2.06 -35.01 16.40
CA VAL A 709 -1.58 -34.06 15.38
C VAL A 709 -1.93 -34.52 13.96
N ASP A 710 -2.24 -35.81 13.76
CA ASP A 710 -2.79 -36.29 12.50
C ASP A 710 -4.20 -35.69 12.31
N VAL A 711 -4.36 -34.86 11.27
CA VAL A 711 -5.61 -34.17 10.92
C VAL A 711 -6.51 -34.98 9.97
N PHE A 712 -6.11 -36.21 9.63
CA PHE A 712 -6.84 -37.13 8.76
C PHE A 712 -7.37 -38.37 9.52
N HIS A 713 -6.65 -38.87 10.53
CA HIS A 713 -7.02 -40.11 11.23
C HIS A 713 -7.27 -39.92 12.73
N ALA A 714 -8.26 -40.65 13.24
CA ALA A 714 -8.48 -40.83 14.67
C ALA A 714 -7.58 -41.94 15.21
N SER A 715 -6.91 -41.69 16.34
CA SER A 715 -5.87 -42.55 16.91
C SER A 715 -6.09 -42.80 18.39
N ASP A 716 -5.82 -44.02 18.85
CA ASP A 716 -5.94 -44.42 20.25
C ASP A 716 -4.59 -44.25 20.96
N LEU A 717 -4.59 -43.69 22.17
CA LEU A 717 -3.38 -43.45 22.95
C LEU A 717 -3.28 -44.41 24.13
N ASP A 718 -2.25 -45.25 24.11
CA ASP A 718 -1.96 -46.17 25.21
C ASP A 718 -1.77 -45.42 26.54
N SER A 719 -2.48 -45.86 27.59
CA SER A 719 -2.53 -45.16 28.86
C SER A 719 -1.23 -45.26 29.68
N ASP A 720 -0.39 -46.29 29.46
CA ASP A 720 0.95 -46.36 30.07
C ASP A 720 1.92 -45.39 29.37
N TYR A 721 1.85 -45.29 28.05
CA TYR A 721 2.60 -44.33 27.25
C TYR A 721 2.20 -42.88 27.58
N CYS A 722 0.89 -42.60 27.73
CA CYS A 722 0.35 -41.33 28.22
C CYS A 722 1.01 -40.90 29.54
N VAL A 723 1.03 -41.79 30.55
CA VAL A 723 1.67 -41.52 31.85
C VAL A 723 3.16 -41.25 31.67
N TYR A 724 3.88 -42.12 30.96
CA TYR A 724 5.32 -41.99 30.74
C TYR A 724 5.69 -40.65 30.09
N ARG A 725 4.94 -40.22 29.07
CA ARG A 725 5.18 -38.97 28.36
C ARG A 725 4.86 -37.72 29.20
N LEU A 726 3.78 -37.71 29.97
CA LEU A 726 3.49 -36.57 30.87
C LEU A 726 4.47 -36.49 32.05
N GLN A 727 4.84 -37.63 32.65
CA GLN A 727 5.84 -37.66 33.73
C GLN A 727 7.24 -37.22 33.26
N HIS A 728 7.61 -37.52 32.00
CA HIS A 728 8.83 -37.01 31.38
C HIS A 728 8.89 -35.47 31.35
N GLU A 729 7.80 -34.77 31.02
CA GLU A 729 7.77 -33.30 31.02
C GLU A 729 7.80 -32.71 32.44
N ILE A 730 7.18 -33.39 33.42
CA ILE A 730 7.24 -32.99 34.85
C ILE A 730 8.67 -33.11 35.39
N ASP A 731 9.39 -34.19 35.10
CA ASP A 731 10.72 -34.45 35.67
C ASP A 731 11.84 -33.72 34.90
N SER A 732 11.79 -33.67 33.57
CA SER A 732 12.79 -32.96 32.77
C SER A 732 12.75 -31.45 32.97
N CYS A 733 11.57 -30.86 33.20
CA CYS A 733 11.37 -29.42 33.17
C CYS A 733 10.88 -28.83 34.50
N ALA A 734 11.72 -27.98 35.12
CA ALA A 734 11.45 -27.39 36.43
C ALA A 734 10.27 -26.38 36.50
N ARG A 735 9.77 -25.94 35.33
CA ARG A 735 8.58 -25.09 35.16
C ARG A 735 7.54 -25.73 34.24
N GLY A 736 7.54 -27.06 34.11
CA GLY A 736 6.79 -27.75 33.07
C GLY A 736 7.37 -27.53 31.66
N GLY A 737 6.75 -28.17 30.69
CA GLY A 737 7.21 -28.18 29.30
C GLY A 737 6.19 -28.83 28.37
N ALA A 738 6.53 -28.83 27.08
CA ALA A 738 5.80 -29.58 26.07
C ALA A 738 6.76 -30.25 25.07
N SER A 739 6.40 -31.44 24.60
CA SER A 739 7.12 -32.19 23.58
C SER A 739 6.18 -32.75 22.51
N ILE A 740 6.73 -32.94 21.31
CA ILE A 740 6.05 -33.62 20.19
C ILE A 740 6.80 -34.95 19.96
N VAL A 741 6.08 -36.07 19.94
CA VAL A 741 6.64 -37.42 19.76
C VAL A 741 5.70 -38.27 18.93
N GLY A 742 6.13 -38.63 17.71
CA GLY A 742 5.21 -39.14 16.70
C GLY A 742 4.13 -38.11 16.41
N ASP A 743 2.92 -38.59 16.15
CA ASP A 743 1.75 -37.78 15.82
C ASP A 743 1.04 -37.23 17.07
N TRP A 744 1.76 -37.06 18.18
CA TRP A 744 1.21 -36.65 19.48
C TRP A 744 2.00 -35.49 20.11
N ILE A 745 1.27 -34.50 20.64
CA ILE A 745 1.81 -33.46 21.53
C ILE A 745 1.44 -33.81 22.97
N PHE A 746 2.42 -33.67 23.87
CA PHE A 746 2.26 -33.80 25.32
C PHE A 746 2.69 -32.49 25.99
N ARG A 747 1.91 -31.97 26.93
CA ARG A 747 2.25 -30.77 27.72
C ARG A 747 1.87 -30.97 29.19
N ALA A 748 2.74 -30.49 30.08
CA ALA A 748 2.52 -30.42 31.52
C ALA A 748 2.96 -29.04 32.02
N ASP A 749 2.04 -28.25 32.60
CA ASP A 749 2.25 -26.83 32.93
C ASP A 749 1.82 -26.49 34.38
N PRO A 750 2.76 -26.13 35.28
CA PRO A 750 2.46 -25.60 36.60
C PRO A 750 2.17 -24.09 36.54
N MET A 751 0.94 -23.72 36.90
CA MET A 751 0.47 -22.34 36.93
C MET A 751 0.40 -21.81 38.37
N TYR A 752 0.74 -20.53 38.56
CA TYR A 752 0.48 -19.84 39.83
C TYR A 752 -1.00 -19.52 39.95
N PHE A 753 -1.63 -19.98 41.03
CA PHE A 753 -2.96 -19.51 41.42
C PHE A 753 -2.77 -18.33 42.38
N LEU A 754 -2.95 -17.11 41.87
CA LEU A 754 -3.09 -15.91 42.70
C LEU A 754 -4.56 -15.72 43.03
N ASP A 755 -4.89 -15.60 44.32
CA ASP A 755 -6.27 -15.46 44.78
C ASP A 755 -6.77 -14.02 44.60
N VAL A 756 -7.13 -13.70 43.36
CA VAL A 756 -7.83 -12.45 42.99
C VAL A 756 -9.33 -12.71 42.97
N LYS A 757 -9.90 -13.19 44.10
CA LYS A 757 -11.35 -13.33 44.30
C LYS A 757 -11.93 -12.58 45.49
N SER A 758 -11.31 -11.45 45.84
CA SER A 758 -12.08 -10.23 46.11
C SER A 758 -11.25 -9.00 45.68
N MET A 759 -11.78 -8.01 44.94
CA MET A 759 -13.13 -7.84 44.42
C MET A 759 -13.15 -8.03 42.90
N ALA A 760 -13.74 -9.13 42.42
CA ALA A 760 -14.35 -9.10 41.09
C ALA A 760 -15.63 -8.28 41.21
N THR A 761 -15.68 -7.08 40.64
CA THR A 761 -16.96 -6.42 40.38
C THR A 761 -17.75 -7.29 39.39
N ALA A 762 -19.08 -7.27 39.46
CA ALA A 762 -19.91 -8.18 38.68
C ALA A 762 -19.74 -8.06 37.14
N GLN A 763 -19.07 -7.01 36.66
CA GLN A 763 -18.90 -6.68 35.24
C GLN A 763 -18.07 -7.72 34.47
N GLU A 764 -16.96 -8.23 35.02
CA GLU A 764 -16.09 -9.17 34.28
C GLU A 764 -16.75 -10.53 33.95
N ILE A 765 -17.83 -10.89 34.66
CA ILE A 765 -18.56 -12.16 34.42
C ILE A 765 -19.47 -12.06 33.18
N PHE A 766 -19.81 -10.85 32.72
CA PHE A 766 -20.75 -10.62 31.61
C PHE A 766 -20.10 -9.93 30.39
N ARG A 767 -18.79 -9.67 30.41
CA ARG A 767 -18.05 -9.15 29.24
C ARG A 767 -17.85 -10.27 28.21
N VAL A 768 -18.31 -10.03 26.98
CA VAL A 768 -18.05 -10.90 25.81
C VAL A 768 -16.54 -11.09 25.60
N GLU A 769 -16.09 -12.34 25.41
CA GLU A 769 -14.67 -12.70 25.33
C GLU A 769 -13.93 -11.89 24.25
N SER A 770 -14.48 -11.80 23.04
CA SER A 770 -13.88 -11.03 21.94
C SER A 770 -13.80 -9.53 22.22
N ALA A 771 -14.68 -8.98 23.05
CA ALA A 771 -14.63 -7.58 23.45
C ALA A 771 -13.41 -7.30 24.35
N SER A 772 -12.98 -8.27 25.16
CA SER A 772 -11.75 -8.15 25.98
C SER A 772 -10.48 -8.00 25.15
N GLU A 773 -10.45 -8.51 23.92
CA GLU A 773 -9.34 -8.30 22.98
C GLU A 773 -9.43 -6.93 22.30
N TRP A 774 -10.63 -6.51 21.89
CA TRP A 774 -10.83 -5.22 21.24
C TRP A 774 -10.57 -4.05 22.19
N ALA A 775 -10.97 -4.15 23.47
CA ALA A 775 -10.66 -3.17 24.51
C ALA A 775 -9.14 -2.92 24.66
N LYS A 776 -8.33 -3.99 24.54
CA LYS A 776 -6.85 -3.92 24.62
C LYS A 776 -6.21 -3.37 23.34
N LYS A 777 -6.87 -3.48 22.19
CA LYS A 777 -6.32 -3.10 20.87
C LYS A 777 -6.82 -1.74 20.35
N MET A 778 -8.02 -1.33 20.74
CA MET A 778 -8.71 -0.13 20.24
C MET A 778 -9.04 0.89 21.34
N GLY A 779 -8.76 0.55 22.61
CA GLY A 779 -9.28 1.29 23.76
C GLY A 779 -10.76 1.01 24.00
N ILE A 780 -11.38 1.82 24.87
CA ILE A 780 -12.81 1.71 25.22
C ILE A 780 -13.50 3.06 25.07
N THR A 781 -14.83 3.07 24.92
CA THR A 781 -15.61 4.31 24.80
C THR A 781 -16.65 4.40 25.91
N THR A 782 -16.72 5.51 26.63
CA THR A 782 -17.71 5.72 27.69
C THR A 782 -18.83 6.64 27.21
N TRP A 783 -20.07 6.22 27.43
CA TRP A 783 -21.29 6.87 26.97
C TRP A 783 -22.14 7.24 28.18
N THR A 784 -22.04 8.49 28.63
CA THR A 784 -22.84 9.01 29.74
C THR A 784 -24.14 9.62 29.20
N LYS A 785 -25.28 9.01 29.53
CA LYS A 785 -26.59 9.62 29.33
C LYS A 785 -26.87 10.61 30.47
N PHE A 786 -27.19 11.85 30.12
CA PHE A 786 -27.52 12.91 31.08
C PHE A 786 -28.69 13.77 30.62
N HIS A 787 -29.30 14.48 31.57
CA HIS A 787 -30.50 15.28 31.33
C HIS A 787 -30.17 16.77 31.42
N SER A 788 -30.63 17.58 30.46
CA SER A 788 -30.48 19.03 30.49
C SER A 788 -31.69 19.75 29.89
N VAL A 789 -32.14 20.80 30.57
CA VAL A 789 -33.35 21.57 30.22
C VAL A 789 -33.07 22.59 29.10
N SER A 790 -31.81 22.97 28.92
CA SER A 790 -31.29 23.88 27.89
C SER A 790 -30.23 23.17 27.04
N GLN A 791 -29.66 23.85 26.03
CA GLN A 791 -28.43 23.36 25.42
C GLN A 791 -27.29 23.40 26.46
N PRO A 792 -26.53 22.31 26.66
CA PRO A 792 -25.42 22.27 27.60
C PRO A 792 -24.30 23.23 27.19
N GLU A 793 -23.77 24.02 28.14
CA GLU A 793 -22.60 24.85 27.90
C GLU A 793 -21.32 24.01 27.80
N GLN A 794 -20.37 24.42 26.96
CA GLN A 794 -19.05 23.77 26.86
C GLN A 794 -18.27 23.77 28.19
N SER A 795 -18.58 24.72 29.08
CA SER A 795 -17.99 24.88 30.42
C SER A 795 -18.12 23.61 31.29
N ILE A 796 -19.17 22.80 31.10
CA ILE A 796 -19.45 21.61 31.91
C ILE A 796 -18.47 20.45 31.62
N PHE A 797 -17.85 20.44 30.44
CA PHE A 797 -16.94 19.39 30.00
C PHE A 797 -15.46 19.67 30.29
N THR A 798 -15.13 20.84 30.86
CA THR A 798 -13.74 21.24 31.19
C THR A 798 -12.94 20.26 32.06
N PRO A 799 -13.51 19.37 32.90
CA PRO A 799 -12.73 18.33 33.57
C PRO A 799 -12.08 17.29 32.62
N LEU A 800 -12.41 17.30 31.32
CA LEU A 800 -11.74 16.51 30.29
C LEU A 800 -10.48 17.21 29.72
N ASP A 801 -10.26 18.50 30.00
CA ASP A 801 -9.12 19.27 29.45
C ASP A 801 -7.77 18.74 29.92
N THR A 802 -7.68 18.30 31.18
CA THR A 802 -6.48 17.69 31.78
C THR A 802 -6.22 16.25 31.32
N TRP A 803 -7.09 15.69 30.48
CA TRP A 803 -7.01 14.32 29.96
C TRP A 803 -6.87 14.26 28.43
N ASP A 804 -6.61 15.39 27.74
CA ASP A 804 -6.53 15.47 26.27
C ASP A 804 -5.50 14.52 25.63
N HIS A 805 -4.42 14.20 26.35
CA HIS A 805 -3.41 13.22 25.97
C HIS A 805 -3.82 11.76 26.20
N SER A 806 -4.91 11.49 26.94
CA SER A 806 -5.46 10.15 27.22
C SER A 806 -6.77 9.84 26.49
N ILE A 807 -7.48 10.86 25.99
CA ILE A 807 -8.78 10.71 25.32
C ILE A 807 -8.72 11.02 23.83
N HIS A 808 -9.56 10.36 23.05
CA HIS A 808 -9.95 10.82 21.72
C HIS A 808 -10.92 12.00 21.83
N GLN A 809 -10.87 12.91 20.84
CA GLN A 809 -11.79 14.05 20.69
C GLN A 809 -13.21 13.71 21.15
N PRO A 810 -13.67 14.22 22.32
CA PRO A 810 -14.98 13.89 22.84
C PRO A 810 -16.09 14.61 22.07
N TYR A 811 -17.28 14.00 22.08
CA TYR A 811 -18.48 14.51 21.44
C TYR A 811 -19.65 14.45 22.43
N TYR A 812 -20.53 15.43 22.38
CA TYR A 812 -21.78 15.44 23.13
C TYR A 812 -22.93 15.67 22.15
N GLY A 813 -24.13 15.16 22.42
CA GLY A 813 -25.23 15.28 21.47
C GLY A 813 -26.59 15.01 22.07
N ARG A 814 -27.60 15.71 21.55
CA ARG A 814 -29.00 15.54 21.98
C ARG A 814 -29.61 14.31 21.31
N ILE A 815 -30.36 13.51 22.07
CA ILE A 815 -31.22 12.45 21.54
C ILE A 815 -32.43 13.10 20.87
N ILE A 816 -32.65 12.84 19.57
CA ILE A 816 -33.67 13.51 18.75
C ILE A 816 -35.09 13.10 19.17
N GLU A 817 -35.26 11.86 19.60
CA GLU A 817 -36.52 11.32 20.13
C GLU A 817 -36.86 11.82 21.55
N SER A 818 -35.90 12.43 22.27
CA SER A 818 -36.11 12.99 23.61
C SER A 818 -36.12 14.53 23.60
N SER A 819 -36.92 15.13 24.49
CA SER A 819 -36.96 16.58 24.61
C SER A 819 -35.73 17.17 25.32
N GLN A 820 -35.09 16.40 26.20
CA GLN A 820 -34.14 16.92 27.20
C GLN A 820 -32.96 15.98 27.51
N ASP A 821 -32.84 14.81 26.86
CA ASP A 821 -31.74 13.87 27.11
C ASP A 821 -30.59 14.04 26.11
N TYR A 822 -29.37 13.87 26.61
CA TYR A 822 -28.12 14.01 25.89
C TYR A 822 -27.20 12.81 26.17
N PHE A 823 -26.34 12.46 25.21
CA PHE A 823 -25.19 11.59 25.43
C PHE A 823 -23.90 12.42 25.41
N LEU A 824 -22.96 12.10 26.31
CA LEU A 824 -21.55 12.44 26.22
C LEU A 824 -20.77 11.17 25.87
N ALA A 825 -20.07 11.18 24.73
CA ALA A 825 -19.26 10.06 24.24
C ALA A 825 -17.77 10.43 24.26
N VAL A 826 -17.00 9.73 25.10
CA VAL A 826 -15.54 9.91 25.28
C VAL A 826 -14.83 8.60 24.95
N GLY A 827 -13.83 8.63 24.06
CA GLY A 827 -12.97 7.48 23.79
C GLY A 827 -11.69 7.55 24.62
N TRP A 828 -11.30 6.45 25.27
CA TRP A 828 -10.09 6.32 26.09
C TRP A 828 -9.10 5.40 25.39
N GLN A 829 -7.81 5.73 25.36
CA GLN A 829 -6.82 4.88 24.65
C GLN A 829 -6.63 3.53 25.35
N THR A 830 -6.75 3.48 26.68
CA THR A 830 -6.75 2.24 27.46
C THR A 830 -7.83 2.22 28.53
N GLU A 831 -8.24 1.02 28.91
CA GLU A 831 -9.14 0.77 30.05
C GLU A 831 -8.56 1.32 31.37
N GLU A 832 -7.25 1.19 31.58
CA GLU A 832 -6.57 1.77 32.75
C GLU A 832 -6.71 3.30 32.84
N GLN A 833 -6.79 4.03 31.72
CA GLN A 833 -6.99 5.49 31.76
C GLN A 833 -8.39 5.84 32.26
N TRP A 834 -9.41 5.09 31.84
CA TRP A 834 -10.77 5.21 32.36
C TRP A 834 -10.84 4.84 33.84
N ASP A 835 -10.14 3.79 34.28
CA ASP A 835 -10.05 3.42 35.70
C ASP A 835 -9.39 4.51 36.55
N LYS A 836 -8.30 5.11 36.06
CA LYS A 836 -7.62 6.23 36.73
C LYS A 836 -8.50 7.48 36.74
N PHE A 837 -9.24 7.77 35.66
CA PHE A 837 -10.18 8.89 35.61
C PHE A 837 -11.37 8.68 36.56
N LYS A 838 -12.02 7.51 36.59
CA LYS A 838 -13.14 7.22 37.52
C LYS A 838 -12.82 7.53 38.99
N LEU A 839 -11.55 7.35 39.39
CA LEU A 839 -11.04 7.61 40.73
C LEU A 839 -10.55 9.06 40.95
N SER A 840 -10.57 9.90 39.93
CA SER A 840 -9.99 11.26 39.97
C SER A 840 -11.01 12.33 40.40
N PRO A 841 -10.55 13.49 40.92
CA PRO A 841 -11.41 14.63 41.22
C PRO A 841 -12.14 15.16 39.98
N GLU A 842 -11.52 15.08 38.81
CA GLU A 842 -12.07 15.57 37.55
C GLU A 842 -13.30 14.76 37.11
N HIS A 843 -13.31 13.44 37.32
CA HIS A 843 -14.51 12.62 37.11
C HIS A 843 -15.63 12.98 38.09
N GLN A 844 -15.31 13.21 39.36
CA GLN A 844 -16.31 13.66 40.35
C GLN A 844 -16.92 15.01 39.95
N GLN A 845 -16.08 15.94 39.47
CA GLN A 845 -16.52 17.23 38.95
C GLN A 845 -17.36 17.08 37.67
N LEU A 846 -16.96 16.21 36.73
CA LEU A 846 -17.73 15.96 35.50
C LEU A 846 -19.11 15.35 35.82
N MET A 847 -19.19 14.36 36.71
CA MET A 847 -20.47 13.78 37.11
C MET A 847 -21.34 14.80 37.84
N ALA A 848 -20.78 15.65 38.71
CA ALA A 848 -21.51 16.75 39.34
C ALA A 848 -22.04 17.76 38.29
N ASN A 849 -21.22 18.14 37.31
CA ASN A 849 -21.57 19.03 36.22
C ASN A 849 -22.70 18.49 35.32
N LEU A 850 -22.80 17.17 35.14
CA LEU A 850 -23.83 16.50 34.35
C LEU A 850 -25.11 16.18 35.15
N THR A 851 -25.07 16.24 36.49
CA THR A 851 -26.20 15.89 37.38
C THR A 851 -27.18 17.06 37.51
N THR A 852 -28.05 17.24 36.51
CA THR A 852 -29.20 18.16 36.63
C THR A 852 -30.38 17.48 37.34
N ASN A 853 -31.00 18.16 38.32
CA ASN A 853 -32.29 17.78 38.93
C ASN A 853 -32.38 16.36 39.54
N ASN A 854 -31.30 15.80 40.09
CA ASN A 854 -31.23 14.44 40.64
C ASN A 854 -31.59 13.31 39.64
N ALA A 855 -31.46 13.56 38.33
CA ALA A 855 -31.58 12.50 37.34
C ALA A 855 -30.49 11.44 37.52
N GLN A 856 -30.83 10.16 37.38
CA GLN A 856 -29.87 9.06 37.46
C GLN A 856 -28.97 9.07 36.23
N LEU A 857 -27.70 9.44 36.40
CA LEU A 857 -26.67 9.33 35.36
C LEU A 857 -26.36 7.84 35.12
N GLU A 858 -26.54 7.39 33.88
CA GLU A 858 -26.04 6.09 33.43
C GLU A 858 -24.83 6.31 32.53
N THR A 859 -23.68 5.73 32.90
CA THR A 859 -22.48 5.71 32.05
C THR A 859 -22.17 4.29 31.65
N GLU A 860 -22.31 4.00 30.37
CA GLU A 860 -22.00 2.71 29.78
C GLU A 860 -20.56 2.69 29.27
N THR A 861 -19.85 1.57 29.41
CA THR A 861 -18.65 1.29 28.61
C THR A 861 -19.10 0.56 27.34
N ILE A 862 -18.62 1.00 26.18
CA ILE A 862 -18.89 0.40 24.87
C ILE A 862 -17.55 0.12 24.17
N ILE A 863 -17.42 -1.10 23.68
CA ILE A 863 -16.19 -1.66 23.13
C ILE A 863 -16.37 -1.91 21.63
N PHE A 864 -15.84 -1.00 20.81
CA PHE A 864 -15.98 -1.05 19.36
C PHE A 864 -14.90 -1.89 18.67
N THR A 865 -15.30 -2.58 17.60
CA THR A 865 -14.41 -3.37 16.72
C THR A 865 -13.34 -2.55 15.99
N ALA A 866 -13.46 -1.23 15.98
CA ALA A 866 -12.50 -0.29 15.40
C ALA A 866 -12.64 1.10 16.03
N ASN A 867 -11.67 1.98 15.80
CA ASN A 867 -11.74 3.36 16.29
C ASN A 867 -12.96 4.12 15.71
N MET A 868 -13.86 4.53 16.60
CA MET A 868 -15.14 5.20 16.29
C MET A 868 -14.99 6.71 16.03
N PHE A 869 -13.93 7.32 16.54
CA PHE A 869 -13.69 8.77 16.53
C PHE A 869 -12.85 9.22 15.35
N ALA A 870 -12.07 8.31 14.74
CA ALA A 870 -11.20 8.56 13.59
C ALA A 870 -11.89 9.19 12.35
N ILE A 871 -13.22 9.02 12.22
CA ILE A 871 -14.06 9.86 11.36
C ILE A 871 -15.17 10.40 12.26
N GLY A 872 -15.24 11.74 12.37
CA GLY A 872 -16.16 12.43 13.27
C GLY A 872 -17.63 12.07 13.08
N TYR A 873 -18.44 12.38 14.07
CA TYR A 873 -19.89 12.15 14.01
C TYR A 873 -20.59 13.13 13.07
N THR A 874 -21.77 12.73 12.58
CA THR A 874 -22.70 13.59 11.83
C THR A 874 -23.79 14.13 12.78
N SER A 875 -24.62 15.04 12.29
CA SER A 875 -25.79 15.56 13.02
C SER A 875 -27.00 14.62 13.02
N ASN A 876 -26.88 13.42 12.45
CA ASN A 876 -27.94 12.40 12.40
C ASN A 876 -27.29 11.01 12.50
N VAL A 877 -26.91 10.61 13.71
CA VAL A 877 -26.26 9.33 14.00
C VAL A 877 -27.27 8.40 14.66
N GLU A 878 -27.63 7.31 13.98
CA GLU A 878 -28.50 6.29 14.55
C GLU A 878 -27.69 5.34 15.46
N LEU A 879 -28.30 5.01 16.59
CA LEU A 879 -27.79 4.12 17.62
C LEU A 879 -28.74 2.93 17.72
N PHE A 880 -28.41 1.84 17.02
CA PHE A 880 -29.25 0.65 16.96
C PHE A 880 -28.72 -0.39 17.96
N THR A 881 -29.34 -0.43 19.14
CA THR A 881 -28.94 -1.29 20.27
C THR A 881 -29.79 -2.55 20.28
N VAL A 882 -29.14 -3.72 20.31
CA VAL A 882 -29.78 -5.05 20.24
C VAL A 882 -29.47 -5.85 21.50
N TYR A 883 -30.49 -6.44 22.09
CA TYR A 883 -30.41 -7.22 23.33
C TYR A 883 -30.46 -8.71 23.02
N TRP A 884 -29.62 -9.46 23.73
CA TRP A 884 -29.40 -10.89 23.58
C TRP A 884 -29.50 -11.57 24.94
N PRO A 885 -29.97 -12.82 25.04
CA PRO A 885 -29.92 -13.58 26.27
C PRO A 885 -28.50 -13.62 26.84
N ALA A 886 -28.32 -13.49 28.16
CA ALA A 886 -27.01 -13.58 28.79
C ALA A 886 -26.32 -14.97 28.64
N SER A 887 -26.98 -15.94 28.01
CA SER A 887 -26.50 -17.29 27.72
C SER A 887 -26.10 -17.53 26.25
N ILE A 888 -25.98 -16.50 25.40
CA ILE A 888 -25.55 -16.70 24.01
C ILE A 888 -24.11 -17.24 23.91
N THR A 889 -23.90 -18.26 23.07
CA THR A 889 -22.61 -18.95 22.93
C THR A 889 -21.58 -18.12 22.17
N HIS A 890 -20.30 -18.49 22.27
CA HIS A 890 -19.21 -17.80 21.56
C HIS A 890 -19.38 -17.86 20.02
N GLU A 891 -19.96 -18.93 19.49
CA GLU A 891 -20.31 -19.07 18.07
C GLU A 891 -21.39 -18.07 17.67
N ALA A 892 -22.43 -17.90 18.51
CA ALA A 892 -23.47 -16.91 18.29
C ALA A 892 -22.91 -15.47 18.36
N GLN A 893 -22.08 -15.16 19.37
CA GLN A 893 -21.37 -13.87 19.47
C GLN A 893 -20.52 -13.59 18.22
N THR A 894 -19.84 -14.61 17.70
CA THR A 894 -19.05 -14.54 16.46
C THR A 894 -19.92 -14.32 15.21
N ALA A 895 -21.11 -14.92 15.15
CA ALA A 895 -22.05 -14.76 14.05
C ALA A 895 -22.73 -13.37 14.06
N ILE A 896 -23.09 -12.85 15.23
CA ILE A 896 -23.70 -11.54 15.44
C ILE A 896 -22.84 -10.42 14.84
N TRP A 897 -21.52 -10.44 15.10
CA TRP A 897 -20.56 -9.52 14.48
C TRP A 897 -20.53 -9.61 12.94
N LYS A 898 -20.68 -10.82 12.38
CA LYS A 898 -20.65 -11.09 10.93
C LYS A 898 -21.96 -10.76 10.21
N THR A 899 -23.02 -10.33 10.92
CA THR A 899 -24.32 -9.95 10.35
C THR A 899 -24.15 -8.91 9.23
N LYS A 900 -24.89 -9.08 8.12
CA LYS A 900 -24.82 -8.17 6.97
C LYS A 900 -25.24 -6.75 7.39
N GLN A 901 -24.27 -5.84 7.46
CA GLN A 901 -24.48 -4.44 7.86
C GLN A 901 -25.38 -3.66 6.88
N LEU A 902 -26.05 -2.60 7.35
CA LEU A 902 -26.79 -1.67 6.48
C LEU A 902 -25.84 -0.79 5.67
N VAL A 903 -25.40 -1.32 4.51
CA VAL A 903 -24.57 -0.66 3.50
C VAL A 903 -25.18 -0.88 2.11
N HIS A 904 -24.89 0.01 1.16
CA HIS A 904 -25.36 -0.13 -0.22
C HIS A 904 -24.74 -1.37 -0.89
N THR A 905 -25.56 -2.09 -1.66
CA THR A 905 -25.16 -3.27 -2.44
C THR A 905 -24.34 -2.89 -3.69
N PRO A 906 -23.23 -3.58 -4.02
CA PRO A 906 -22.45 -3.26 -5.23
C PRO A 906 -23.20 -3.56 -6.54
N GLU A 907 -24.12 -4.53 -6.50
CA GLU A 907 -24.81 -5.13 -7.65
C GLU A 907 -25.74 -4.15 -8.39
N GLY A 908 -26.30 -3.15 -7.70
CA GLY A 908 -27.11 -2.09 -8.31
C GLY A 908 -26.32 -0.84 -8.75
N GLY A 909 -25.00 -0.83 -8.53
CA GLY A 909 -24.17 0.37 -8.63
C GLY A 909 -24.29 1.26 -7.38
N LEU A 910 -23.17 1.81 -6.91
CA LEU A 910 -23.16 2.65 -5.72
C LEU A 910 -23.82 4.02 -6.00
N PRO A 911 -24.88 4.42 -5.27
CA PRO A 911 -25.55 5.69 -5.50
C PRO A 911 -24.64 6.86 -5.10
N ASN A 912 -24.60 7.90 -5.94
CA ASN A 912 -23.92 9.15 -5.64
C ASN A 912 -24.97 10.25 -5.33
N PRO A 913 -24.99 10.85 -4.12
CA PRO A 913 -24.15 10.54 -2.96
C PRO A 913 -24.63 9.29 -2.17
N LEU A 914 -23.67 8.57 -1.57
CA LEU A 914 -23.94 7.51 -0.58
C LEU A 914 -24.76 8.07 0.58
N CYS A 915 -25.66 7.28 1.18
CA CYS A 915 -26.55 7.77 2.24
C CYS A 915 -25.86 7.94 3.62
N TYR A 916 -24.76 7.23 3.84
CA TYR A 916 -23.94 7.26 5.06
C TYR A 916 -22.52 7.82 4.81
N THR A 917 -21.84 8.21 5.88
CA THR A 917 -20.48 8.78 5.86
C THR A 917 -19.38 7.71 6.00
N LYS A 918 -19.65 6.65 6.77
CA LYS A 918 -18.81 5.45 6.92
C LYS A 918 -19.75 4.23 7.01
N LYS A 919 -19.24 3.02 6.75
CA LYS A 919 -19.97 1.78 7.09
C LYS A 919 -20.33 1.77 8.61
N PRO A 920 -21.43 1.13 9.02
CA PRO A 920 -21.83 1.06 10.43
C PRO A 920 -20.74 0.49 11.33
N MET A 921 -20.58 1.07 12.52
CA MET A 921 -19.60 0.65 13.53
C MET A 921 -20.28 -0.32 14.51
N PHE A 922 -19.76 -1.54 14.67
CA PHE A 922 -20.24 -2.52 15.64
C PHE A 922 -19.41 -2.50 16.94
N GLY A 923 -20.08 -2.60 18.09
CA GLY A 923 -19.46 -2.82 19.39
C GLY A 923 -20.38 -3.55 20.37
N TRP A 924 -19.79 -4.03 21.47
CA TRP A 924 -20.53 -4.57 22.62
C TRP A 924 -20.66 -3.51 23.70
N ILE A 925 -21.82 -3.45 24.35
CA ILE A 925 -22.02 -2.71 25.60
C ILE A 925 -21.58 -3.62 26.75
N ASP A 926 -20.80 -3.09 27.66
CA ASP A 926 -20.08 -3.87 28.67
C ASP A 926 -20.91 -4.09 29.94
N GLY A 927 -20.96 -5.34 30.40
CA GLY A 927 -21.74 -5.76 31.57
C GLY A 927 -23.18 -6.20 31.26
N GLN A 928 -23.87 -6.62 32.31
CA GLN A 928 -25.23 -7.15 32.27
C GLN A 928 -26.27 -6.03 32.10
N LYS A 929 -27.32 -6.29 31.32
CA LYS A 929 -28.50 -5.42 31.16
C LYS A 929 -29.78 -6.15 31.53
N ASP A 930 -30.82 -5.40 31.87
CA ASP A 930 -32.20 -5.90 31.87
C ASP A 930 -32.86 -5.57 30.53
N TRP A 931 -33.59 -6.52 29.96
CA TRP A 931 -34.54 -6.26 28.88
C TRP A 931 -35.88 -6.90 29.23
N LYS A 932 -36.84 -6.07 29.65
CA LYS A 932 -38.22 -6.46 29.98
C LYS A 932 -38.32 -7.48 31.15
N GLY A 933 -37.37 -7.45 32.08
CA GLY A 933 -37.28 -8.40 33.19
C GLY A 933 -36.41 -9.64 32.91
N GLU A 934 -35.79 -9.73 31.73
CA GLU A 934 -34.83 -10.79 31.39
C GLU A 934 -33.38 -10.30 31.43
N SER A 935 -32.49 -11.14 31.97
CA SER A 935 -31.05 -10.90 32.03
C SER A 935 -30.42 -10.98 30.63
N ALA A 936 -29.98 -9.84 30.13
CA ALA A 936 -29.44 -9.66 28.79
C ALA A 936 -27.97 -9.22 28.78
N ILE A 937 -27.35 -9.33 27.61
CA ILE A 937 -26.19 -8.52 27.20
C ILE A 937 -26.57 -7.78 25.91
N ALA A 938 -25.91 -6.64 25.63
CA ALA A 938 -26.31 -5.76 24.53
C ALA A 938 -25.15 -5.46 23.56
N SER A 939 -25.46 -5.37 22.27
CA SER A 939 -24.56 -4.88 21.23
C SER A 939 -25.16 -3.68 20.50
N ILE A 940 -24.32 -2.87 19.87
CA ILE A 940 -24.74 -1.61 19.24
C ILE A 940 -24.12 -1.47 17.86
N TRP A 941 -24.96 -1.08 16.89
CA TRP A 941 -24.53 -0.58 15.59
C TRP A 941 -24.74 0.93 15.54
N CYS A 942 -23.66 1.67 15.33
CA CYS A 942 -23.71 3.12 15.10
C CYS A 942 -23.67 3.41 13.60
N HIS A 943 -24.76 3.98 13.06
CA HIS A 943 -24.88 4.35 11.65
C HIS A 943 -24.73 5.87 11.49
N LYS A 944 -23.60 6.31 10.92
CA LYS A 944 -23.32 7.74 10.67
C LYS A 944 -23.98 8.21 9.36
N TRP A 945 -25.31 8.29 9.35
CA TRP A 945 -26.10 8.81 8.22
C TRP A 945 -25.74 10.28 7.93
N LYS A 946 -25.84 10.71 6.68
CA LYS A 946 -25.50 12.10 6.30
C LYS A 946 -26.58 13.10 6.71
N ASN A 947 -27.84 12.72 6.54
CA ASN A 947 -29.04 13.45 6.96
C ASN A 947 -30.22 12.47 7.00
N ARG A 948 -31.36 12.96 7.50
CA ARG A 948 -32.59 12.17 7.70
C ARG A 948 -33.23 11.75 6.36
N GLU A 949 -33.12 12.57 5.31
CA GLU A 949 -33.72 12.27 4.01
C GLU A 949 -33.00 11.11 3.31
N LEU A 950 -31.66 11.06 3.37
CA LEU A 950 -30.89 9.96 2.78
C LEU A 950 -31.00 8.68 3.61
N GLU A 951 -31.11 8.78 4.94
CA GLU A 951 -31.46 7.65 5.80
C GLU A 951 -32.83 7.06 5.42
N GLN A 952 -33.88 7.89 5.37
CA GLN A 952 -35.22 7.45 5.00
C GLN A 952 -35.25 6.84 3.59
N LYS A 953 -34.53 7.44 2.64
CA LYS A 953 -34.33 6.85 1.30
C LYS A 953 -33.68 5.47 1.40
N TYR A 954 -32.56 5.32 2.11
CA TYR A 954 -31.90 4.01 2.28
C TYR A 954 -32.88 2.98 2.87
N LYS A 955 -33.54 3.31 3.99
CA LYS A 955 -34.43 2.40 4.72
C LYS A 955 -35.68 1.98 3.92
N THR A 956 -36.10 2.76 2.93
CA THR A 956 -37.28 2.49 2.07
C THR A 956 -36.97 1.98 0.66
N THR A 957 -35.74 2.18 0.14
CA THR A 957 -35.40 1.80 -1.24
C THR A 957 -34.28 0.76 -1.38
N GLU A 958 -33.35 0.63 -0.42
CA GLU A 958 -32.29 -0.37 -0.53
C GLU A 958 -32.87 -1.77 -0.31
N LYS A 959 -32.67 -2.66 -1.30
CA LYS A 959 -33.07 -4.06 -1.23
C LYS A 959 -31.85 -4.98 -1.25
N ARG A 960 -31.96 -6.11 -0.59
CA ARG A 960 -30.97 -7.20 -0.67
C ARG A 960 -31.56 -8.35 -1.48
N LEU A 961 -30.70 -8.99 -2.28
CA LEU A 961 -30.98 -10.31 -2.84
C LEU A 961 -31.01 -11.32 -1.69
N ASP A 962 -32.09 -12.09 -1.63
CA ASP A 962 -32.23 -13.23 -0.73
C ASP A 962 -32.66 -14.50 -1.49
N TRP A 963 -32.39 -15.65 -0.91
CA TRP A 963 -32.50 -16.97 -1.54
C TRP A 963 -33.43 -17.86 -0.72
N GLY A 964 -34.69 -17.95 -1.14
CA GLY A 964 -35.67 -18.85 -0.54
C GLY A 964 -35.81 -20.16 -1.32
N ASN A 965 -36.52 -21.12 -0.74
CA ASN A 965 -36.81 -22.42 -1.38
C ASN A 965 -37.52 -22.31 -2.74
N ASN A 966 -38.14 -21.15 -3.03
CA ASN A 966 -38.84 -20.86 -4.28
C ASN A 966 -38.03 -19.96 -5.25
N GLY A 967 -36.73 -19.71 -4.96
CA GLY A 967 -35.83 -18.94 -5.80
C GLY A 967 -35.39 -17.57 -5.23
N ARG A 968 -34.87 -16.73 -6.13
CA ARG A 968 -34.36 -15.38 -5.82
C ARG A 968 -35.49 -14.38 -5.60
N TYR A 969 -35.42 -13.59 -4.52
CA TYR A 969 -36.32 -12.46 -4.29
C TYR A 969 -35.58 -11.29 -3.62
N TYR A 970 -36.18 -10.09 -3.67
CA TYR A 970 -35.57 -8.85 -3.18
C TYR A 970 -36.43 -8.21 -2.06
N ARG A 971 -35.98 -8.35 -0.81
CA ARG A 971 -36.57 -7.73 0.39
C ARG A 971 -35.77 -6.51 0.86
N LEU A 972 -36.34 -5.63 1.68
CA LEU A 972 -35.63 -4.41 2.12
C LEU A 972 -34.41 -4.77 2.98
N ALA A 973 -33.34 -3.98 2.86
CA ALA A 973 -32.10 -4.21 3.60
C ALA A 973 -32.29 -4.16 5.12
N VAL A 974 -33.26 -3.36 5.60
CA VAL A 974 -33.63 -3.24 7.02
C VAL A 974 -34.39 -4.46 7.51
N GLU A 975 -35.38 -4.95 6.75
CA GLU A 975 -36.14 -6.17 7.06
C GLU A 975 -35.18 -7.37 7.15
N ALA A 976 -34.30 -7.51 6.16
CA ALA A 976 -33.29 -8.55 6.13
C ALA A 976 -32.37 -8.50 7.36
N PHE A 977 -31.83 -7.33 7.69
CA PHE A 977 -30.99 -7.16 8.88
C PHE A 977 -31.73 -7.50 10.18
N GLN A 978 -32.99 -7.09 10.34
CA GLN A 978 -33.78 -7.42 11.53
C GLN A 978 -34.13 -8.90 11.63
N ASP A 979 -34.39 -9.59 10.51
CA ASP A 979 -34.63 -11.03 10.51
C ASP A 979 -33.35 -11.84 10.72
N ASP A 980 -32.20 -11.39 10.19
CA ASP A 980 -30.89 -11.95 10.50
C ASP A 980 -30.67 -11.93 12.04
N LEU A 981 -30.91 -10.79 12.70
CA LEU A 981 -30.80 -10.65 14.16
C LEU A 981 -31.78 -11.55 14.95
N LYS A 982 -33.05 -11.66 14.50
CA LYS A 982 -34.01 -12.61 15.10
C LYS A 982 -33.50 -14.06 15.00
N SER A 983 -32.96 -14.45 13.84
CA SER A 983 -32.45 -15.81 13.62
C SER A 983 -31.25 -16.18 14.50
N LEU A 984 -30.48 -15.16 14.93
CA LEU A 984 -29.37 -15.29 15.87
C LEU A 984 -29.80 -15.18 17.35
N GLY A 985 -31.10 -15.08 17.64
CA GLY A 985 -31.64 -15.11 19.00
C GLY A 985 -31.78 -13.76 19.71
N ALA A 986 -31.90 -12.64 18.97
CA ALA A 986 -32.17 -11.34 19.58
C ALA A 986 -33.55 -11.32 20.29
N ILE A 987 -33.57 -10.93 21.58
CA ILE A 987 -34.80 -10.76 22.38
C ILE A 987 -35.44 -9.37 22.22
N GLY A 988 -34.74 -8.46 21.55
CA GLY A 988 -35.29 -7.19 21.10
C GLY A 988 -34.20 -6.18 20.73
N TRP A 989 -34.63 -4.99 20.35
CA TRP A 989 -33.75 -3.87 20.05
C TRP A 989 -34.49 -2.54 20.22
N GLU A 990 -33.72 -1.47 20.33
CA GLU A 990 -34.19 -0.09 20.24
C GLU A 990 -33.33 0.69 19.23
N SER A 991 -33.84 1.84 18.79
CA SER A 991 -33.10 2.76 17.92
C SER A 991 -33.42 4.20 18.31
N VAL A 992 -32.37 5.00 18.50
CA VAL A 992 -32.46 6.45 18.75
C VAL A 992 -31.43 7.19 17.91
N HIS A 993 -31.71 8.44 17.56
CA HIS A 993 -30.82 9.28 16.76
C HIS A 993 -30.20 10.37 17.61
N VAL A 994 -28.91 10.62 17.42
CA VAL A 994 -28.18 11.66 18.16
C VAL A 994 -27.55 12.67 17.21
N ALA A 995 -27.80 13.95 17.51
CA ALA A 995 -27.13 15.08 16.87
C ALA A 995 -25.85 15.40 17.66
N PHE A 996 -24.75 14.75 17.30
CA PHE A 996 -23.45 14.92 17.98
C PHE A 996 -22.70 16.17 17.50
N GLU A 997 -22.28 16.98 18.46
CA GLU A 997 -21.37 18.12 18.34
C GLU A 997 -20.02 17.79 19.02
N ARG A 998 -18.98 18.57 18.71
CA ARG A 998 -17.67 18.42 19.36
C ARG A 998 -17.63 19.14 20.71
N VAL A 999 -17.00 18.51 21.68
CA VAL A 999 -16.53 19.18 22.90
C VAL A 999 -15.21 19.90 22.59
N GLN A 1000 -15.06 21.15 23.00
CA GLN A 1000 -13.87 21.97 22.76
C GLN A 1000 -12.83 21.79 23.88
N VAL A 1001 -12.02 20.74 23.76
CA VAL A 1001 -10.99 20.40 24.76
C VAL A 1001 -9.77 21.33 24.66
N VAL A 1002 -9.42 22.00 25.76
CA VAL A 1002 -8.34 22.98 25.83
C VAL A 1002 -7.01 22.31 26.21
N LYS A 1003 -6.24 21.90 25.20
CA LYS A 1003 -4.92 21.27 25.37
C LYS A 1003 -4.00 22.07 26.29
N GLU A 1004 -3.29 21.41 27.21
CA GLU A 1004 -2.35 22.05 28.14
C GLU A 1004 -1.33 22.95 27.43
N ASP A 1005 -0.85 22.55 26.26
CA ASP A 1005 0.14 23.29 25.49
C ASP A 1005 -0.38 24.65 24.96
N ALA A 1006 -1.69 24.88 24.93
CA ALA A 1006 -2.31 26.19 24.73
C ALA A 1006 -2.35 27.01 26.03
N LEU A 1007 -2.62 26.39 27.18
CA LEU A 1007 -2.60 27.02 28.50
C LEU A 1007 -1.17 27.41 28.92
N ALA A 1008 -0.17 26.59 28.61
CA ALA A 1008 1.26 26.88 28.77
C ALA A 1008 1.70 28.08 27.91
N ARG A 1009 1.19 28.20 26.67
CA ARG A 1009 1.42 29.40 25.83
C ARG A 1009 0.72 30.64 26.39
N ASN A 1010 -0.53 30.52 26.84
CA ASN A 1010 -1.30 31.66 27.36
C ASN A 1010 -0.74 32.17 28.70
N SER A 1011 -0.27 31.27 29.56
CA SER A 1011 0.45 31.62 30.80
C SER A 1011 1.86 32.18 30.53
N ARG A 1012 2.61 31.67 29.53
CA ARG A 1012 3.85 32.31 29.05
C ARG A 1012 3.60 33.73 28.54
N LEU A 1013 2.54 33.95 27.75
CA LEU A 1013 2.17 35.28 27.25
C LEU A 1013 1.80 36.24 28.40
N ARG A 1014 1.05 35.77 29.41
CA ARG A 1014 0.75 36.56 30.62
C ARG A 1014 2.02 36.87 31.44
N LEU A 1015 2.96 35.93 31.56
CA LEU A 1015 4.25 36.14 32.20
C LEU A 1015 5.17 37.10 31.40
N GLN A 1016 5.10 37.09 30.08
CA GLN A 1016 5.81 38.05 29.23
C GLN A 1016 5.19 39.45 29.34
N ALA A 1017 3.86 39.57 29.37
CA ALA A 1017 3.18 40.84 29.61
C ALA A 1017 3.52 41.43 31.00
N ALA A 1018 3.50 40.60 32.05
CA ALA A 1018 3.89 41.01 33.40
C ALA A 1018 5.36 41.43 33.50
N ARG A 1019 6.28 40.75 32.79
CA ARG A 1019 7.69 41.15 32.71
C ARG A 1019 7.89 42.44 31.89
N GLY A 1020 7.07 42.69 30.88
CA GLY A 1020 7.06 43.95 30.13
C GLY A 1020 6.64 45.17 30.96
N GLN A 1021 5.80 44.98 31.98
CA GLN A 1021 5.36 46.04 32.90
C GLN A 1021 6.31 46.30 34.08
N SER A 1022 7.42 45.54 34.19
CA SER A 1022 8.47 45.75 35.20
C SER A 1022 9.69 46.49 34.64
N ALA A 1023 9.59 47.06 33.43
CA ALA A 1023 10.70 47.65 32.67
C ALA A 1023 10.31 48.99 32.01
N THR A 1024 9.57 49.83 32.75
CA THR A 1024 9.27 51.24 32.45
C THR A 1024 9.36 52.06 33.72
#